data_AF-A0A3M0KIQ1-F1
#
_entry.id   AF-A0A3M0KIQ1-F1
#
_cell.length_a   1.000
_cell.length_b   1.000
_cell.length_c   1.000
_cell.angle_alpha   90.00
_cell.angle_beta   90.00
_cell.angle_gamma   90.00
#
_symmetry.space_group_name_H-M   'P 1'
#
loop_
_entity.id
_entity.type
_entity.pdbx_description
1 polymer ?
#
loop_
_entity_poly.entity_id
_entity_poly.type
_entity_poly.pdbx_seq_one_letter_code
_entity_poly.pdbx_strand_id
1 'polypeptide(L)'
;MAAVPALPVSLSGRFKGSFAYFTIKDRLPQILTRVIDTLHRHKNEFFEEHGEKGVEAEKRAISFLSKLRNELQTDKPVTPLEDELPDAALWNQYLDYQRNLPNGNGEPSWFQSPWLYVECYMYRRIHAALALKFKIKTLHSAEFEAYRIFNMLQFCPPINNFDVFKEGKAQNFFESQEAVIALCTYFQELLKNIKDLDEKQLQEEFLKLLQVSLWGNKCDLSFSAGEDSSQKSSPLQSLENMVPYILVNDMEKVWSLLVNAKKNRTERSNVRVDIILDNAGFELVSDLVLADFLLSSKLADEVYFHGKSIPWYVSDTTKHDFNWTIKQLGSANHMWMSRCGINWEGNLKKGVWVFHDHMFWTLPHDFSSMSEVAPDLYAELQKSNLLLFKGDLNYRKLTGDRKWEYSIPFHQALNKFHPAPLCSLRTLKSDTQVGLKPGQGEQIQASETEWMESHDRVLLDIPVTREQMNHYRAAAETAQSELAALSVKYDCAQSELLKLRSSMISKEASFQELKAEAGSCKENNARLMSRLLSLQTQIQEMEEELCVLAASKNQAELTAQVAHEENLELKEELHEKSARLNKYLNECEEYKTQASKISETYEELLTDLSGFLDIDIREKEKPQEYLTSKVSEICKENVTLKDQVAALQEAVNVHEMESKANRETIMRLVSEVAKEQKKASGYYQDMENLSKDLDSAVIKRQSLEMEIRNLQEKLNVNQEALDTSKQELHNLKKSSKELEASLKSSREEARTAQNSLEAFKEEIATLLPCGSAIVKPSEKTILERIQEINCKEESKEIMVSQLESKLAKLTKALEDQTRLYHEALERSRKAEKCSENFHDQLKHLEEELLTGNLMQDGLKLEKQKYLKFLDQLNEKMKLDSLAAEVGFDMTMDVILGRVEQLVKLEGDAVVENKTAAYSLRRQLKAQKEKLESKELHVNLLRQKITQLEEEKQVRAALAVERDEANLAVRKLHKMIERLQKQLDLARETNTDLKAKLSETSELKIKTLEQNKTIEELSKSQGKLERMKEKAEKQLKSAKTELLLKERKATEDKEKAKNMLEAVTSELKVLKTTLAELAKRERQLADFREVVSQMLGLDIASLALPDYEIITRLDRLIHSHQHHFFPCICLKDVARTPEEQQRNIQLLH
;
A
#
# COMPACT_ATOMS: atom_id res chain seq x y z
N MET A 1 21.22 46.50 29.19
CA MET A 1 20.95 45.89 27.86
C MET A 1 21.35 44.43 27.94
N ALA A 2 20.38 43.53 28.14
CA ALA A 2 20.66 42.09 28.11
C ALA A 2 20.98 41.70 26.66
N ALA A 3 22.10 41.02 26.44
CA ALA A 3 22.52 40.56 25.12
C ALA A 3 21.41 39.71 24.49
N VAL A 4 20.98 40.04 23.27
CA VAL A 4 20.14 39.15 22.47
C VAL A 4 20.93 37.85 22.30
N PRO A 5 20.43 36.69 22.77
CA PRO A 5 21.18 35.44 22.61
C PRO A 5 21.36 35.17 21.12
N ALA A 6 22.61 34.89 20.72
CA ALA A 6 22.92 34.51 19.35
C ALA A 6 22.11 33.27 18.94
N LEU A 7 21.52 33.29 17.75
CA LEU A 7 20.76 32.15 17.23
C LEU A 7 21.66 30.90 17.17
N PRO A 8 21.15 29.71 17.53
CA PRO A 8 21.92 28.48 17.43
C PRO A 8 22.32 28.16 15.98
N VAL A 9 23.36 27.33 15.85
CA VAL A 9 23.82 26.86 14.54
C VAL A 9 22.78 25.95 13.88
N SER A 10 22.68 26.02 12.55
CA SER A 10 21.83 25.11 11.79
C SER A 10 22.31 23.66 11.86
N LEU A 11 21.36 22.73 11.84
CA LEU A 11 21.64 21.33 11.54
C LEU A 11 22.30 21.23 10.15
N SER A 12 23.26 20.33 10.00
CA SER A 12 24.05 20.18 8.76
C SER A 12 24.83 18.88 8.74
N GLY A 13 25.21 18.43 7.54
CA GLY A 13 26.03 17.22 7.35
C GLY A 13 27.45 17.33 7.90
N ARG A 14 27.89 18.50 8.38
CA ARG A 14 29.23 18.64 8.99
C ARG A 14 29.37 17.81 10.27
N PHE A 15 28.25 17.47 10.91
CA PHE A 15 28.20 16.69 12.14
C PHE A 15 27.98 15.19 11.82
N LYS A 16 29.06 14.42 11.71
CA LYS A 16 29.06 13.02 11.21
C LYS A 16 28.16 12.01 11.98
N GLY A 17 27.70 12.34 13.18
CA GLY A 17 26.78 11.51 13.97
C GLY A 17 25.36 12.06 14.05
N SER A 18 25.01 13.08 13.26
CA SER A 18 23.66 13.64 13.21
C SER A 18 22.80 12.95 12.15
N PHE A 19 21.48 12.97 12.34
CA PHE A 19 20.53 12.49 11.35
C PHE A 19 20.62 13.29 10.04
N ALA A 20 21.00 14.57 10.10
CA ALA A 20 21.28 15.39 8.92
C ALA A 20 22.42 14.79 8.07
N TYR A 21 23.50 14.32 8.69
CA TYR A 21 24.60 13.66 7.96
C TYR A 21 24.15 12.35 7.32
N PHE A 22 23.44 11.51 8.06
CA PHE A 22 22.88 10.26 7.53
C PHE A 22 21.93 10.53 6.35
N THR A 23 21.04 11.52 6.49
CA THR A 23 20.10 11.90 5.44
C THR A 23 20.83 12.34 4.17
N ILE A 24 21.79 13.27 4.29
CA ILE A 24 22.56 13.78 3.14
C ILE A 24 23.40 12.67 2.50
N LYS A 25 24.07 11.84 3.31
CA LYS A 25 24.99 10.81 2.84
C LYS A 25 24.28 9.62 2.19
N ASP A 26 23.19 9.15 2.79
CA ASP A 26 22.60 7.85 2.45
C ASP A 26 21.18 7.99 1.87
N ARG A 27 20.30 8.83 2.45
CA ARG A 27 18.90 8.95 1.99
C ARG A 27 18.75 9.77 0.70
N LEU A 28 19.38 10.94 0.59
CA LEU A 28 19.24 11.79 -0.60
C LEU A 28 19.74 11.09 -1.90
N PRO A 29 20.88 10.37 -1.92
CA PRO A 29 21.28 9.59 -3.09
C PRO A 29 20.29 8.47 -3.46
N GLN A 30 19.68 7.81 -2.48
CA GLN A 30 18.66 6.79 -2.72
C GLN A 30 17.42 7.39 -3.38
N ILE A 31 16.96 8.56 -2.89
CA ILE A 31 15.84 9.30 -3.49
C ILE A 31 16.15 9.66 -4.94
N LEU A 32 17.32 10.24 -5.22
CA LEU A 32 17.74 10.57 -6.59
C LEU A 32 17.80 9.34 -7.50
N THR A 33 18.25 8.19 -6.97
CA THR A 33 18.29 6.94 -7.72
C THR A 33 16.88 6.46 -8.07
N ARG A 34 15.93 6.48 -7.11
CA ARG A 34 14.53 6.15 -7.36
C ARG A 34 13.86 7.09 -8.38
N VAL A 35 14.20 8.38 -8.36
CA VAL A 35 13.72 9.36 -9.35
C VAL A 35 14.24 9.03 -10.75
N ILE A 36 15.54 8.71 -10.87
CA ILE A 36 16.15 8.26 -12.14
C ILE A 36 15.46 7.00 -12.65
N ASP A 37 15.25 6.01 -11.77
CA ASP A 37 14.57 4.76 -12.12
C ASP A 37 13.13 5.00 -12.57
N THR A 38 12.42 5.95 -11.94
CA THR A 38 11.05 6.32 -12.30
C THR A 38 10.97 6.94 -13.68
N LEU A 39 11.86 7.90 -14.00
CA LEU A 39 11.96 8.45 -15.34
C LEU A 39 12.26 7.36 -16.39
N HIS A 40 13.14 6.42 -16.05
CA HIS A 40 13.50 5.32 -16.95
C HIS A 40 12.33 4.38 -17.24
N ARG A 41 11.54 4.03 -16.22
CA ARG A 41 10.33 3.19 -16.38
C ARG A 41 9.26 3.85 -17.25
N HIS A 42 9.14 5.18 -17.19
CA HIS A 42 8.17 5.96 -17.97
C HIS A 42 8.67 6.31 -19.39
N LYS A 43 9.82 5.79 -19.83
CA LYS A 43 10.35 6.04 -21.17
C LYS A 43 9.36 5.72 -22.29
N ASN A 44 8.63 4.61 -22.18
CA ASN A 44 7.65 4.21 -23.19
C ASN A 44 6.44 5.17 -23.20
N GLU A 45 5.95 5.59 -22.04
CA GLU A 45 4.89 6.59 -21.91
C GLU A 45 5.30 7.93 -22.52
N PHE A 46 6.53 8.40 -22.23
CA PHE A 46 7.05 9.61 -22.85
C PHE A 46 7.21 9.49 -24.38
N PHE A 47 7.49 8.30 -24.89
CA PHE A 47 7.52 8.06 -26.33
C PHE A 47 6.11 8.07 -26.94
N GLU A 48 5.13 7.48 -26.27
CA GLU A 48 3.73 7.47 -26.72
C GLU A 48 3.12 8.88 -26.71
N GLU A 49 3.35 9.66 -25.66
CA GLU A 49 2.76 11.00 -25.52
C GLU A 49 3.51 12.08 -26.33
N HIS A 50 4.84 11.95 -26.46
CA HIS A 50 5.69 13.04 -26.98
C HIS A 50 6.68 12.60 -28.07
N GLY A 51 6.64 11.34 -28.51
CA GLY A 51 7.54 10.77 -29.50
C GLY A 51 9.01 10.77 -29.06
N GLU A 52 9.92 10.81 -30.04
CA GLU A 52 11.37 10.87 -29.79
C GLU A 52 11.78 12.07 -28.91
N LYS A 53 11.06 13.20 -28.99
CA LYS A 53 11.33 14.38 -28.16
C LYS A 53 11.14 14.10 -26.67
N GLY A 54 10.17 13.24 -26.32
CA GLY A 54 9.94 12.78 -24.94
C GLY A 54 11.10 11.94 -24.43
N VAL A 55 11.53 10.95 -25.21
CA VAL A 55 12.67 10.07 -24.87
C VAL A 55 13.98 10.86 -24.76
N GLU A 56 14.21 11.84 -25.64
CA GLU A 56 15.38 12.70 -25.52
C GLU A 56 15.33 13.57 -24.25
N ALA A 57 14.16 14.06 -23.86
CA ALA A 57 13.99 14.83 -22.63
C ALA A 57 14.22 13.96 -21.38
N GLU A 58 13.72 12.73 -21.37
CA GLU A 58 13.97 11.73 -20.32
C GLU A 58 15.47 11.46 -20.15
N LYS A 59 16.18 11.11 -21.23
CA LYS A 59 17.64 10.90 -21.19
C LYS A 59 18.41 12.11 -20.66
N ARG A 60 18.00 13.33 -21.02
CA ARG A 60 18.61 14.57 -20.51
C ARG A 60 18.36 14.75 -19.02
N ALA A 61 17.12 14.56 -18.57
CA ALA A 61 16.77 14.64 -17.15
C ALA A 61 17.57 13.61 -16.34
N ILE A 62 17.64 12.35 -16.81
CA ILE A 62 18.44 11.29 -16.17
C ILE A 62 19.93 11.66 -16.12
N SER A 63 20.50 12.20 -17.21
CA SER A 63 21.89 12.64 -17.24
C SER A 63 22.16 13.76 -16.23
N PHE A 64 21.27 14.76 -16.16
CA PHE A 64 21.37 15.85 -15.20
C PHE A 64 21.24 15.36 -13.74
N LEU A 65 20.29 14.48 -13.46
CA LEU A 65 20.07 13.91 -12.13
C LEU A 65 21.22 12.99 -11.71
N SER A 66 21.81 12.25 -12.65
CA SER A 66 23.01 11.44 -12.39
C SER A 66 24.21 12.33 -12.04
N LYS A 67 24.36 13.47 -12.73
CA LYS A 67 25.36 14.50 -12.40
C LYS A 67 25.10 15.09 -11.00
N LEU A 68 23.85 15.44 -10.69
CA LEU A 68 23.43 15.96 -9.38
C LEU A 68 23.73 14.95 -8.25
N ARG A 69 23.44 13.67 -8.46
CA ARG A 69 23.76 12.60 -7.50
C ARG A 69 25.26 12.52 -7.24
N ASN A 70 26.08 12.60 -8.29
CA ASN A 70 27.53 12.61 -8.16
C ASN A 70 28.04 13.88 -7.46
N GLU A 71 27.48 15.07 -7.77
CA GLU A 71 27.78 16.33 -7.07
C GLU A 71 27.52 16.20 -5.57
N LEU A 72 26.38 15.61 -5.19
CA LEU A 72 26.00 15.37 -3.81
C LEU A 72 26.93 14.37 -3.11
N GLN A 73 27.20 13.21 -3.72
CA GLN A 73 28.04 12.16 -3.12
C GLN A 73 29.52 12.56 -2.98
N THR A 74 30.00 13.46 -3.83
CA THR A 74 31.39 13.95 -3.81
C THR A 74 31.54 15.31 -3.12
N ASP A 75 30.51 15.78 -2.42
CA ASP A 75 30.46 17.06 -1.69
C ASP A 75 30.91 18.26 -2.54
N LYS A 76 30.48 18.31 -3.80
CA LYS A 76 30.80 19.45 -4.66
C LYS A 76 30.12 20.73 -4.17
N PRO A 77 30.68 21.91 -4.46
CA PRO A 77 30.00 23.17 -4.19
C PRO A 77 28.62 23.25 -4.83
N VAL A 78 27.69 23.87 -4.12
CA VAL A 78 26.34 24.18 -4.59
C VAL A 78 26.42 25.24 -5.69
N THR A 79 25.81 24.96 -6.84
CA THR A 79 25.86 25.84 -8.02
C THR A 79 24.60 26.70 -8.15
N PRO A 80 24.67 27.87 -8.80
CA PRO A 80 23.47 28.63 -9.15
C PRO A 80 22.50 27.80 -10.01
N LEU A 81 21.19 28.09 -9.88
CA LEU A 81 20.17 27.56 -10.77
C LEU A 81 20.22 28.32 -12.10
N GLU A 82 20.29 27.59 -13.21
CA GLU A 82 20.36 28.12 -14.58
C GLU A 82 19.02 28.02 -15.35
N ASP A 83 17.98 27.48 -14.71
CA ASP A 83 16.65 27.37 -15.32
C ASP A 83 15.88 28.70 -15.30
N GLU A 84 14.84 28.79 -16.13
CA GLU A 84 14.02 30.01 -16.31
C GLU A 84 12.75 30.00 -15.42
N LEU A 85 12.67 29.15 -14.39
CA LEU A 85 11.49 29.12 -13.52
C LEU A 85 11.44 30.37 -12.61
N PRO A 86 10.23 30.83 -12.20
CA PRO A 86 10.06 32.14 -11.56
C PRO A 86 10.82 32.32 -10.22
N ASP A 87 11.10 31.23 -9.49
CA ASP A 87 11.79 31.26 -8.20
C ASP A 87 13.32 31.20 -8.31
N ALA A 88 13.89 30.96 -9.51
CA ALA A 88 15.33 30.77 -9.68
C ALA A 88 16.15 31.97 -9.17
N ALA A 89 15.63 33.19 -9.34
CA ALA A 89 16.25 34.41 -8.85
C ALA A 89 16.34 34.44 -7.31
N LEU A 90 15.25 34.08 -6.61
CA LEU A 90 15.20 34.04 -5.15
C LEU A 90 16.13 32.95 -4.58
N TRP A 91 16.20 31.80 -5.24
CA TRP A 91 17.13 30.73 -4.89
C TRP A 91 18.60 31.15 -5.03
N ASN A 92 18.94 31.85 -6.13
CA ASN A 92 20.29 32.34 -6.36
C ASN A 92 20.67 33.46 -5.37
N GLN A 93 19.73 34.34 -5.03
CA GLN A 93 19.93 35.32 -3.95
C GLN A 93 20.19 34.63 -2.60
N TYR A 94 19.47 33.56 -2.29
CA TYR A 94 19.70 32.79 -1.06
C TYR A 94 21.08 32.09 -1.06
N LEU A 95 21.53 31.56 -2.20
CA LEU A 95 22.88 31.01 -2.33
C LEU A 95 23.95 32.08 -2.07
N ASP A 96 23.78 33.28 -2.61
CA ASP A 96 24.71 34.39 -2.38
C ASP A 96 24.68 34.85 -0.92
N TYR A 97 23.51 34.85 -0.27
CA TYR A 97 23.42 35.04 1.18
C TYR A 97 24.22 33.98 1.95
N GLN A 98 24.08 32.69 1.61
CA GLN A 98 24.83 31.60 2.25
C GLN A 98 26.35 31.73 2.05
N ARG A 99 26.82 32.17 0.87
CA ARG A 99 28.24 32.43 0.58
C ARG A 99 28.83 33.54 1.45
N ASN A 100 28.01 34.54 1.80
CA ASN A 100 28.43 35.71 2.56
C ASN A 100 28.32 35.54 4.08
N LEU A 101 27.90 34.36 4.57
CA LEU A 101 27.79 34.11 6.01
C LEU A 101 29.18 34.04 6.67
N PRO A 102 29.45 34.79 7.75
CA PRO A 102 30.77 34.91 8.37
C PRO A 102 31.33 33.62 9.00
N ASN A 103 30.53 32.56 9.10
CA ASN A 103 30.90 31.27 9.71
C ASN A 103 31.22 30.15 8.69
N GLY A 104 31.29 30.46 7.38
CA GLY A 104 31.56 29.48 6.32
C GLY A 104 33.05 29.37 5.96
N ASN A 105 33.71 28.26 6.34
CA ASN A 105 35.10 27.97 5.97
C ASN A 105 35.27 27.47 4.51
N GLY A 106 34.55 28.04 3.55
CA GLY A 106 34.61 27.64 2.14
C GLY A 106 33.34 27.95 1.35
N GLU A 107 33.32 27.58 0.07
CA GLU A 107 32.10 27.65 -0.75
C GLU A 107 31.00 26.74 -0.15
N PRO A 108 29.71 27.15 -0.17
CA PRO A 108 28.60 26.31 0.27
C PRO A 108 28.60 24.96 -0.46
N SER A 109 28.71 23.86 0.27
CA SER A 109 28.68 22.48 -0.25
C SER A 109 27.58 21.66 0.40
N TRP A 110 27.34 20.44 -0.07
CA TRP A 110 26.28 19.55 0.40
C TRP A 110 26.39 19.20 1.88
N PHE A 111 27.60 18.91 2.36
CA PHE A 111 27.80 18.51 3.76
C PHE A 111 28.03 19.71 4.69
N GLN A 112 28.55 20.84 4.20
CA GLN A 112 28.88 21.99 5.05
C GLN A 112 27.70 22.94 5.29
N SER A 113 26.82 23.07 4.30
CA SER A 113 25.71 24.02 4.34
C SER A 113 24.57 23.56 5.26
N PRO A 114 23.64 24.46 5.66
CA PRO A 114 22.46 24.08 6.43
C PRO A 114 21.67 22.94 5.79
N TRP A 115 21.23 21.97 6.59
CA TRP A 115 20.53 20.77 6.10
C TRP A 115 19.23 21.12 5.38
N LEU A 116 18.39 21.97 6.00
CA LEU A 116 17.18 22.50 5.35
C LEU A 116 17.48 23.07 3.95
N TYR A 117 18.56 23.84 3.79
CA TYR A 117 18.92 24.43 2.50
C TYR A 117 19.27 23.36 1.46
N VAL A 118 20.21 22.47 1.76
CA VAL A 118 20.70 21.49 0.78
C VAL A 118 19.64 20.46 0.39
N GLU A 119 18.77 20.10 1.32
CA GLU A 119 17.67 19.18 1.06
C GLU A 119 16.60 19.83 0.18
N CYS A 120 16.18 21.07 0.50
CA CYS A 120 15.30 21.86 -0.36
C CYS A 120 15.92 22.06 -1.76
N TYR A 121 17.22 22.38 -1.81
CA TYR A 121 17.95 22.60 -3.07
C TYR A 121 17.98 21.35 -3.95
N MET A 122 18.10 20.16 -3.36
CA MET A 122 18.04 18.89 -4.08
C MET A 122 16.71 18.72 -4.82
N TYR A 123 15.58 18.91 -4.14
CA TYR A 123 14.25 18.82 -4.79
C TYR A 123 14.04 19.91 -5.84
N ARG A 124 14.53 21.13 -5.59
CA ARG A 124 14.46 22.19 -6.59
C ARG A 124 15.31 21.90 -7.83
N ARG A 125 16.46 21.25 -7.67
CA ARG A 125 17.32 20.77 -8.78
C ARG A 125 16.70 19.59 -9.52
N ILE A 126 15.95 18.71 -8.85
CA ILE A 126 15.16 17.68 -9.51
C ILE A 126 14.13 18.34 -10.43
N HIS A 127 13.38 19.32 -9.92
CA HIS A 127 12.38 20.02 -10.72
C HIS A 127 13.02 20.81 -11.88
N ALA A 128 14.18 21.43 -11.66
CA ALA A 128 14.96 22.08 -12.71
C ALA A 128 15.33 21.10 -13.83
N ALA A 129 15.69 19.87 -13.51
CA ALA A 129 16.09 18.85 -14.48
C ALA A 129 15.00 18.58 -15.55
N LEU A 130 13.72 18.70 -15.16
CA LEU A 130 12.57 18.53 -16.03
C LEU A 130 12.24 19.80 -16.83
N ALA A 131 12.61 20.97 -16.32
CA ALA A 131 12.31 22.28 -16.92
C ALA A 131 13.42 22.83 -17.84
N LEU A 132 14.63 22.25 -17.84
CA LEU A 132 15.77 22.76 -18.60
C LEU A 132 15.58 22.67 -20.13
N LYS A 133 15.64 23.83 -20.79
CA LYS A 133 15.54 23.98 -22.25
C LYS A 133 16.85 23.63 -22.99
N PHE A 134 16.75 23.33 -24.29
CA PHE A 134 17.90 23.12 -25.16
C PHE A 134 18.76 24.40 -25.29
N LYS A 135 20.00 24.38 -24.79
CA LYS A 135 21.04 25.32 -25.27
C LYS A 135 21.51 24.85 -26.65
N ILE A 136 20.85 25.30 -27.71
CA ILE A 136 21.38 25.14 -29.07
C ILE A 136 22.64 26.02 -29.18
N LYS A 137 23.79 25.37 -29.25
CA LYS A 137 25.09 26.01 -29.45
C LYS A 137 25.28 26.21 -30.96
N THR A 138 24.69 27.23 -31.56
CA THR A 138 24.92 27.53 -33.00
C THR A 138 25.45 28.93 -33.21
N LEU A 139 26.44 28.97 -34.10
CA LEU A 139 27.29 30.07 -34.50
C LEU A 139 26.52 31.34 -34.89
N HIS A 140 27.10 32.46 -34.49
CA HIS A 140 26.78 33.82 -34.93
C HIS A 140 26.52 33.90 -36.45
N SER A 141 25.26 34.09 -36.84
CA SER A 141 24.93 34.83 -38.06
C SER A 141 23.65 35.62 -37.82
N ALA A 142 23.68 36.89 -38.22
CA ALA A 142 22.71 37.92 -37.83
C ALA A 142 21.31 37.76 -38.48
N GLU A 143 21.10 36.72 -39.29
CA GLU A 143 19.85 36.50 -40.03
C GLU A 143 18.84 35.61 -39.28
N PHE A 144 19.19 35.08 -38.09
CA PHE A 144 18.37 34.12 -37.35
C PHE A 144 17.60 34.69 -36.14
N GLU A 145 17.55 36.01 -35.95
CA GLU A 145 16.93 36.61 -34.77
C GLU A 145 15.37 36.60 -34.86
N ALA A 146 14.82 36.70 -36.07
CA ALA A 146 13.37 36.63 -36.30
C ALA A 146 12.81 35.19 -36.16
N TYR A 147 13.60 34.17 -36.52
CA TYR A 147 13.24 32.76 -36.33
C TYR A 147 13.42 32.31 -34.86
N ARG A 148 14.28 32.99 -34.08
CA ARG A 148 14.46 32.80 -32.63
C ARG A 148 13.23 33.20 -31.82
N ILE A 149 12.60 34.33 -32.13
CA ILE A 149 11.45 34.82 -31.35
C ILE A 149 10.21 33.93 -31.58
N PHE A 150 10.01 33.43 -32.80
CA PHE A 150 8.90 32.52 -33.12
C PHE A 150 9.08 31.12 -32.49
N ASN A 151 10.32 30.61 -32.35
CA ASN A 151 10.59 29.31 -31.73
C ASN A 151 10.78 29.35 -30.20
N MET A 152 11.12 30.50 -29.59
CA MET A 152 11.33 30.59 -28.13
C MET A 152 10.05 30.38 -27.31
N LEU A 153 8.88 30.65 -27.89
CA LEU A 153 7.58 30.45 -27.24
C LEU A 153 7.09 28.99 -27.28
N GLN A 154 7.77 28.08 -27.98
CA GLN A 154 7.25 26.72 -28.27
C GLN A 154 8.16 25.55 -27.85
N PHE A 155 9.11 25.77 -26.92
CA PHE A 155 10.04 24.72 -26.45
C PHE A 155 10.19 24.72 -24.92
N CYS A 156 9.10 24.55 -24.18
CA CYS A 156 9.22 23.88 -22.88
C CYS A 156 9.55 22.40 -23.15
N PRO A 157 10.43 21.75 -22.36
CA PRO A 157 10.64 20.30 -22.48
C PRO A 157 9.28 19.60 -22.37
N PRO A 158 8.99 18.59 -23.20
CA PRO A 158 7.66 17.97 -23.24
C PRO A 158 7.25 17.32 -21.90
N ILE A 159 8.21 17.03 -21.02
CA ILE A 159 8.01 16.39 -19.71
C ILE A 159 8.13 17.35 -18.52
N ASN A 160 8.07 18.68 -18.73
CA ASN A 160 8.28 19.68 -17.68
C ASN A 160 7.24 19.65 -16.54
N ASN A 161 6.03 19.17 -16.83
CA ASN A 161 4.95 19.01 -15.86
C ASN A 161 4.92 17.61 -15.22
N PHE A 162 5.88 16.75 -15.53
CA PHE A 162 5.93 15.41 -14.98
C PHE A 162 6.27 15.46 -13.48
N ASP A 163 5.48 14.77 -12.67
CA ASP A 163 5.73 14.60 -11.26
C ASP A 163 6.37 13.23 -11.02
N VAL A 164 7.68 13.24 -10.78
CA VAL A 164 8.49 12.04 -10.53
C VAL A 164 8.11 11.26 -9.27
N PHE A 165 7.25 11.81 -8.42
CA PHE A 165 6.77 11.17 -7.21
C PHE A 165 5.29 10.81 -7.24
N LYS A 166 4.56 11.17 -8.31
CA LYS A 166 3.13 10.91 -8.45
C LYS A 166 2.77 9.44 -8.27
N GLU A 167 3.53 8.53 -8.87
CA GLU A 167 3.29 7.09 -8.75
C GLU A 167 3.35 6.62 -7.29
N GLY A 168 4.39 7.04 -6.55
CA GLY A 168 4.53 6.71 -5.13
C GLY A 168 3.40 7.28 -4.27
N LYS A 169 2.98 8.52 -4.54
CA LYS A 169 1.85 9.17 -3.84
C LYS A 169 0.51 8.47 -4.12
N ALA A 170 0.28 8.07 -5.37
CA ALA A 170 -0.92 7.35 -5.75
C ALA A 170 -0.95 5.93 -5.14
N GLN A 171 0.18 5.23 -5.18
CA GLN A 171 0.33 3.90 -4.59
C GLN A 171 0.01 3.91 -3.09
N ASN A 172 0.55 4.88 -2.35
CA ASN A 172 0.27 5.10 -0.93
C ASN A 172 -1.24 5.25 -0.64
N PHE A 173 -1.95 6.04 -1.44
CA PHE A 173 -3.40 6.20 -1.32
C PHE A 173 -4.17 4.87 -1.55
N PHE A 174 -3.70 4.04 -2.48
CA PHE A 174 -4.32 2.75 -2.77
C PHE A 174 -3.99 1.67 -1.74
N GLU A 175 -2.79 1.68 -1.17
CA GLU A 175 -2.39 0.79 -0.07
C GLU A 175 -3.17 1.10 1.21
N SER A 176 -3.51 2.38 1.44
CA SER A 176 -4.27 2.84 2.60
C SER A 176 -5.81 2.77 2.42
N GLN A 177 -6.34 2.05 1.42
CA GLN A 177 -7.79 2.05 1.14
C GLN A 177 -8.66 1.62 2.31
N GLU A 178 -8.26 0.57 3.06
CA GLU A 178 -9.05 0.10 4.21
C GLU A 178 -9.13 1.15 5.33
N ALA A 179 -8.01 1.81 5.62
CA ALA A 179 -7.96 2.93 6.57
C ALA A 179 -8.80 4.12 6.10
N VAL A 180 -8.74 4.47 4.81
CA VAL A 180 -9.57 5.53 4.20
C VAL A 180 -11.06 5.19 4.32
N ILE A 181 -11.44 3.95 4.00
CA ILE A 181 -12.82 3.44 4.13
C ILE A 181 -13.29 3.56 5.58
N ALA A 182 -12.49 3.08 6.54
CA ALA A 182 -12.83 3.11 7.95
C ALA A 182 -13.03 4.55 8.45
N LEU A 183 -12.13 5.46 8.09
CA LEU A 183 -12.20 6.86 8.51
C LEU A 183 -13.39 7.59 7.86
N CYS A 184 -13.62 7.43 6.56
CA CYS A 184 -14.78 8.01 5.88
C CYS A 184 -16.10 7.45 6.41
N THR A 185 -16.17 6.15 6.71
CA THR A 185 -17.36 5.51 7.30
C THR A 185 -17.65 6.09 8.67
N TYR A 186 -16.65 6.10 9.55
CA TYR A 186 -16.76 6.68 10.88
C TYR A 186 -17.24 8.13 10.83
N PHE A 187 -16.60 8.94 9.99
CA PHE A 187 -16.94 10.35 9.86
C PHE A 187 -18.37 10.56 9.34
N GLN A 188 -18.81 9.80 8.33
CA GLN A 188 -20.18 9.90 7.82
C GLN A 188 -21.22 9.43 8.83
N GLU A 189 -20.89 8.47 9.71
CA GLU A 189 -21.75 8.08 10.82
C GLU A 189 -21.83 9.17 11.90
N LEU A 190 -20.68 9.77 12.25
CA LEU A 190 -20.61 10.91 13.15
C LEU A 190 -21.45 12.09 12.64
N LEU A 191 -21.38 12.39 11.35
CA LEU A 191 -22.14 13.48 10.73
C LEU A 191 -23.67 13.33 10.86
N LYS A 192 -24.20 12.11 10.95
CA LYS A 192 -25.64 11.89 11.13
C LYS A 192 -26.14 12.47 12.45
N ASN A 193 -25.30 12.42 13.49
CA ASN A 193 -25.67 12.78 14.86
C ASN A 193 -24.95 14.05 15.35
N ILE A 194 -24.12 14.70 14.53
CA ILE A 194 -23.26 15.83 14.94
C ILE A 194 -24.03 17.02 15.54
N LYS A 195 -25.30 17.18 15.17
CA LYS A 195 -26.19 18.23 15.70
C LYS A 195 -26.73 17.92 17.10
N ASP A 196 -26.75 16.64 17.47
CA ASP A 196 -27.28 16.13 18.73
C ASP A 196 -26.18 15.96 19.79
N LEU A 197 -24.91 16.16 19.42
CA LEU A 197 -23.78 16.09 20.34
C LEU A 197 -23.70 17.34 21.22
N ASP A 198 -23.45 17.12 22.51
CA ASP A 198 -23.11 18.22 23.43
C ASP A 198 -21.66 18.73 23.21
N GLU A 199 -21.30 19.84 23.86
CA GLU A 199 -19.96 20.46 23.71
C GLU A 199 -18.83 19.51 24.14
N LYS A 200 -19.06 18.63 25.12
CA LYS A 200 -18.05 17.68 25.63
C LYS A 200 -17.87 16.51 24.66
N GLN A 201 -18.95 15.95 24.14
CA GLN A 201 -18.89 14.90 23.12
C GLN A 201 -18.24 15.43 21.83
N LEU A 202 -18.56 16.66 21.44
CA LEU A 202 -17.96 17.29 20.27
C LEU A 202 -16.45 17.53 20.46
N GLN A 203 -16.03 17.88 21.68
CA GLN A 203 -14.61 17.99 22.06
C GLN A 203 -13.91 16.63 21.93
N GLU A 204 -14.48 15.55 22.48
CA GLU A 204 -13.90 14.21 22.37
C GLU A 204 -13.70 13.77 20.90
N GLU A 205 -14.67 14.06 20.04
CA GLU A 205 -14.59 13.77 18.61
C GLU A 205 -13.55 14.65 17.88
N PHE A 206 -13.47 15.93 18.23
CA PHE A 206 -12.42 16.82 17.73
C PHE A 206 -11.02 16.29 18.08
N LEU A 207 -10.80 15.93 19.35
CA LEU A 207 -9.51 15.42 19.83
C LEU A 207 -9.13 14.10 19.15
N LYS A 208 -10.09 13.21 18.88
CA LYS A 208 -9.84 11.98 18.11
C LYS A 208 -9.39 12.30 16.68
N LEU A 209 -10.13 13.12 15.96
CA LEU A 209 -9.81 13.44 14.56
C LEU A 209 -8.50 14.22 14.42
N LEU A 210 -8.18 15.09 15.38
CA LEU A 210 -6.89 15.78 15.44
C LEU A 210 -5.74 14.80 15.63
N GLN A 211 -5.92 13.76 16.46
CA GLN A 211 -4.94 12.67 16.59
C GLN A 211 -4.85 11.82 15.32
N VAL A 212 -5.96 11.52 14.63
CA VAL A 212 -5.88 10.82 13.33
C VAL A 212 -5.07 11.64 12.32
N SER A 213 -5.29 12.96 12.24
CA SER A 213 -4.50 13.87 11.40
C SER A 213 -3.01 13.88 11.77
N LEU A 214 -2.71 13.81 13.07
CA LEU A 214 -1.34 13.77 13.60
C LEU A 214 -0.61 12.47 13.25
N TRP A 215 -1.30 11.33 13.38
CA TRP A 215 -0.75 10.00 13.12
C TRP A 215 -0.96 9.52 11.68
N GLY A 216 -1.52 10.35 10.78
CA GLY A 216 -1.80 9.98 9.39
C GLY A 216 -0.57 9.39 8.69
N ASN A 217 0.61 9.97 8.95
CA ASN A 217 1.90 9.45 8.46
C ASN A 217 2.31 8.08 9.02
N LYS A 218 1.81 7.69 10.19
CA LYS A 218 2.09 6.38 10.79
C LYS A 218 1.03 5.34 10.50
N CYS A 219 -0.24 5.71 10.41
CA CYS A 219 -1.27 4.77 9.96
C CYS A 219 -0.94 4.21 8.56
N ASP A 220 -0.11 4.95 7.82
CA ASP A 220 0.52 4.58 6.56
C ASP A 220 1.82 3.74 6.73
N LEU A 221 2.66 4.02 7.73
CA LEU A 221 3.97 3.38 7.94
C LEU A 221 4.01 2.23 8.96
N SER A 222 3.00 2.05 9.80
CA SER A 222 2.95 1.03 10.85
C SER A 222 2.58 -0.35 10.28
N PHE A 223 3.42 -0.87 9.37
CA PHE A 223 3.64 -2.28 9.02
C PHE A 223 4.89 -2.46 8.09
N SER A 224 5.81 -1.49 7.98
CA SER A 224 6.94 -1.56 7.03
C SER A 224 8.33 -1.79 7.67
N ALA A 225 8.40 -2.71 8.63
CA ALA A 225 9.65 -3.40 8.98
C ALA A 225 9.67 -4.86 8.46
N GLY A 226 9.02 -5.13 7.32
CA GLY A 226 9.19 -6.38 6.58
C GLY A 226 8.41 -7.61 7.10
N GLU A 227 7.40 -7.44 7.96
CA GLU A 227 6.46 -8.52 8.32
C GLU A 227 5.02 -8.14 7.94
N ASP A 228 4.36 -9.04 7.19
CA ASP A 228 2.98 -9.04 6.67
C ASP A 228 2.09 -7.83 7.00
N SER A 229 1.95 -6.94 6.00
CA SER A 229 0.99 -5.83 5.97
C SER A 229 -0.44 -6.30 5.69
N SER A 230 -1.10 -6.87 6.70
CA SER A 230 -2.56 -6.94 6.74
C SER A 230 -3.07 -6.09 7.92
N GLN A 231 -3.53 -4.87 7.63
CA GLN A 231 -4.27 -4.09 8.62
C GLN A 231 -5.52 -4.89 9.02
N LYS A 232 -5.58 -5.36 10.27
CA LYS A 232 -6.77 -6.00 10.85
C LYS A 232 -7.53 -5.08 11.83
N SER A 233 -7.15 -3.81 11.98
CA SER A 233 -7.80 -2.89 12.94
C SER A 233 -7.97 -1.47 12.39
N SER A 234 -9.11 -0.85 12.71
CA SER A 234 -9.45 0.54 12.33
C SER A 234 -8.43 1.54 12.92
N PRO A 235 -7.99 2.58 12.17
CA PRO A 235 -7.08 3.63 12.67
C PRO A 235 -7.54 4.28 13.97
N LEU A 236 -8.85 4.34 14.20
CA LEU A 236 -9.47 4.93 15.38
C LEU A 236 -9.30 4.06 16.63
N GLN A 237 -9.25 2.73 16.49
CA GLN A 237 -9.08 1.80 17.60
C GLN A 237 -7.65 1.81 18.15
N SER A 238 -6.67 2.15 17.30
CA SER A 238 -5.26 2.20 17.67
C SER A 238 -4.86 3.48 18.41
N LEU A 239 -5.72 4.51 18.44
CA LEU A 239 -5.38 5.82 19.00
C LEU A 239 -5.05 5.76 20.50
N GLU A 240 -5.78 4.98 21.29
CA GLU A 240 -5.55 4.86 22.74
C GLU A 240 -4.13 4.37 23.05
N ASN A 241 -3.59 3.48 22.22
CA ASN A 241 -2.22 2.98 22.36
C ASN A 241 -1.17 4.01 21.93
N MET A 242 -1.55 5.02 21.14
CA MET A 242 -0.65 6.04 20.60
C MET A 242 -0.53 7.27 21.51
N VAL A 243 -1.51 7.53 22.38
CA VAL A 243 -1.51 8.69 23.30
C VAL A 243 -0.22 8.82 24.14
N PRO A 244 0.35 7.74 24.72
CA PRO A 244 1.57 7.86 25.53
C PRO A 244 2.80 8.38 24.77
N TYR A 245 2.77 8.33 23.44
CA TYR A 245 3.87 8.79 22.58
C TYR A 245 3.77 10.28 22.20
N ILE A 246 2.72 10.99 22.65
CA ILE A 246 2.58 12.44 22.48
C ILE A 246 3.37 13.14 23.61
N LEU A 247 4.49 13.76 23.26
CA LEU A 247 5.44 14.36 24.21
C LEU A 247 5.01 15.74 24.72
N VAL A 248 4.37 16.52 23.87
CA VAL A 248 3.75 17.82 24.17
C VAL A 248 2.35 17.78 23.56
N ASN A 249 1.33 18.06 24.37
CA ASN A 249 -0.06 17.90 23.98
C ASN A 249 -0.86 19.17 24.34
N ASP A 250 -1.05 20.03 23.34
CA ASP A 250 -1.81 21.28 23.45
C ASP A 250 -3.19 21.23 22.77
N MET A 251 -3.76 20.04 22.55
CA MET A 251 -5.01 19.89 21.81
C MET A 251 -6.19 20.61 22.50
N GLU A 252 -6.19 20.65 23.84
CA GLU A 252 -7.18 21.38 24.64
C GLU A 252 -7.14 22.90 24.42
N LYS A 253 -5.96 23.46 24.16
CA LYS A 253 -5.80 24.88 23.84
C LYS A 253 -6.37 25.17 22.45
N VAL A 254 -6.15 24.27 21.49
CA VAL A 254 -6.73 24.37 20.13
C VAL A 254 -8.25 24.37 20.21
N TRP A 255 -8.83 23.42 20.97
CA TRP A 255 -10.27 23.36 21.19
C TRP A 255 -10.82 24.66 21.79
N SER A 256 -10.20 25.12 22.89
CA SER A 256 -10.61 26.35 23.58
C SER A 256 -10.59 27.57 22.65
N LEU A 257 -9.58 27.67 21.78
CA LEU A 257 -9.46 28.74 20.80
C LEU A 257 -10.61 28.73 19.79
N LEU A 258 -10.88 27.57 19.19
CA LEU A 258 -11.94 27.43 18.18
C LEU A 258 -13.34 27.63 18.78
N VAL A 259 -13.58 27.13 19.99
CA VAL A 259 -14.84 27.34 20.70
C VAL A 259 -15.04 28.82 21.05
N ASN A 260 -14.00 29.52 21.50
CA ASN A 260 -14.08 30.96 21.76
C ASN A 260 -14.32 31.76 20.47
N ALA A 261 -13.66 31.39 19.37
CA ALA A 261 -13.90 31.99 18.07
C ALA A 261 -15.34 31.76 17.58
N LYS A 262 -15.87 30.54 17.77
CA LYS A 262 -17.26 30.18 17.50
C LYS A 262 -18.25 30.99 18.34
N LYS A 263 -17.97 31.19 19.64
CA LYS A 263 -18.81 31.98 20.56
C LYS A 263 -18.78 33.48 20.26
N ASN A 264 -17.65 34.01 19.80
CA ASN A 264 -17.46 35.42 19.42
C ASN A 264 -17.84 35.70 17.96
N ARG A 265 -18.50 34.76 17.27
CA ARG A 265 -18.92 34.91 15.89
C ARG A 265 -19.95 36.04 15.75
N THR A 266 -19.64 37.01 14.90
CA THR A 266 -20.58 38.06 14.47
C THR A 266 -20.97 37.87 13.01
N GLU A 267 -22.02 38.53 12.52
CA GLU A 267 -22.44 38.48 11.10
C GLU A 267 -21.34 38.91 10.10
N ARG A 268 -20.27 39.56 10.58
CA ARG A 268 -19.15 40.07 9.76
C ARG A 268 -17.82 39.33 9.98
N SER A 269 -17.76 38.32 10.86
CA SER A 269 -16.51 37.64 11.21
C SER A 269 -16.63 36.12 11.07
N ASN A 270 -16.15 35.59 9.95
CA ASN A 270 -16.05 34.14 9.72
C ASN A 270 -14.88 33.56 10.52
N VAL A 271 -15.03 32.35 11.03
CA VAL A 271 -13.93 31.61 11.66
C VAL A 271 -13.15 30.86 10.58
N ARG A 272 -11.93 31.31 10.31
CA ARG A 272 -11.02 30.74 9.31
C ARG A 272 -9.97 29.85 9.96
N VAL A 273 -9.78 28.65 9.43
CA VAL A 273 -8.67 27.76 9.80
C VAL A 273 -7.82 27.48 8.57
N ASP A 274 -6.50 27.64 8.68
CA ASP A 274 -5.58 27.30 7.59
C ASP A 274 -4.80 26.03 7.95
N ILE A 275 -4.72 25.09 7.02
CA ILE A 275 -3.96 23.84 7.15
C ILE A 275 -2.81 23.90 6.15
N ILE A 276 -1.59 23.99 6.67
CA ILE A 276 -0.36 23.93 5.89
C ILE A 276 0.02 22.45 5.77
N LEU A 277 -0.21 21.90 4.58
CA LEU A 277 -0.18 20.47 4.31
C LEU A 277 1.25 19.92 4.26
N ASP A 278 1.37 18.64 4.63
CA ASP A 278 2.57 17.81 4.47
C ASP A 278 2.32 16.78 3.36
N ASN A 279 2.10 15.50 3.67
CA ASN A 279 2.04 14.43 2.68
C ASN A 279 0.66 14.25 2.05
N ALA A 280 0.66 13.73 0.82
CA ALA A 280 -0.52 13.19 0.14
C ALA A 280 -0.92 11.83 0.74
N GLY A 281 -1.81 11.08 0.08
CA GLY A 281 -2.21 9.75 0.55
C GLY A 281 -3.12 9.81 1.79
N PHE A 282 -2.92 8.92 2.76
CA PHE A 282 -3.79 8.83 3.94
C PHE A 282 -3.70 10.07 4.85
N GLU A 283 -2.52 10.68 4.98
CA GLU A 283 -2.36 11.93 5.77
C GLU A 283 -3.28 13.03 5.22
N LEU A 284 -3.25 13.27 3.91
CA LEU A 284 -4.16 14.23 3.29
C LEU A 284 -5.63 13.88 3.54
N VAL A 285 -6.04 12.61 3.41
CA VAL A 285 -7.42 12.21 3.69
C VAL A 285 -7.82 12.53 5.14
N SER A 286 -6.92 12.28 6.10
CA SER A 286 -7.18 12.62 7.50
C SER A 286 -7.32 14.12 7.75
N ASP A 287 -6.56 14.95 7.02
CA ASP A 287 -6.65 16.41 7.09
C ASP A 287 -7.95 16.93 6.46
N LEU A 288 -8.39 16.33 5.35
CA LEU A 288 -9.67 16.64 4.72
C LEU A 288 -10.86 16.25 5.60
N VAL A 289 -10.78 15.11 6.30
CA VAL A 289 -11.81 14.69 7.27
C VAL A 289 -11.85 15.65 8.46
N LEU A 290 -10.70 16.06 8.99
CA LEU A 290 -10.62 17.07 10.05
C LEU A 290 -11.24 18.39 9.59
N ALA A 291 -10.92 18.86 8.38
CA ALA A 291 -11.48 20.07 7.82
C ALA A 291 -13.01 20.00 7.63
N ASP A 292 -13.55 18.84 7.23
CA ASP A 292 -14.98 18.67 7.02
C ASP A 292 -15.70 18.59 8.37
N PHE A 293 -15.07 17.97 9.36
CA PHE A 293 -15.54 18.03 10.75
C PHE A 293 -15.58 19.46 11.28
N LEU A 294 -14.54 20.27 11.06
CA LEU A 294 -14.49 21.67 11.51
C LEU A 294 -15.65 22.50 10.94
N LEU A 295 -15.97 22.33 9.65
CA LEU A 295 -17.13 22.97 9.03
C LEU A 295 -18.46 22.42 9.56
N SER A 296 -18.59 21.09 9.60
CA SER A 296 -19.85 20.42 9.97
C SER A 296 -20.23 20.65 11.44
N SER A 297 -19.25 20.79 12.32
CA SER A 297 -19.40 21.14 13.75
C SER A 297 -19.55 22.66 14.00
N LYS A 298 -19.42 23.48 12.95
CA LYS A 298 -19.37 24.95 12.99
C LYS A 298 -18.25 25.48 13.89
N LEU A 299 -17.15 24.75 14.02
CA LEU A 299 -15.92 25.25 14.65
C LEU A 299 -15.14 26.16 13.69
N ALA A 300 -15.28 25.94 12.39
CA ALA A 300 -14.83 26.84 11.33
C ALA A 300 -15.98 27.15 10.36
N ASP A 301 -15.88 28.27 9.66
CA ASP A 301 -16.73 28.67 8.53
C ASP A 301 -16.02 28.46 7.19
N GLU A 302 -14.70 28.62 7.19
CA GLU A 302 -13.86 28.44 6.01
C GLU A 302 -12.57 27.70 6.39
N VAL A 303 -12.10 26.82 5.51
CA VAL A 303 -10.82 26.11 5.65
C VAL A 303 -9.94 26.36 4.43
N TYR A 304 -8.73 26.84 4.67
CA TYR A 304 -7.75 27.16 3.65
C TYR A 304 -6.62 26.13 3.69
N PHE A 305 -6.38 25.43 2.58
CA PHE A 305 -5.32 24.44 2.46
C PHE A 305 -4.13 25.05 1.74
N HIS A 306 -2.93 24.92 2.31
CA HIS A 306 -1.69 25.40 1.71
C HIS A 306 -0.82 24.21 1.29
N GLY A 307 -0.69 23.99 -0.02
CA GLY A 307 0.12 22.93 -0.59
C GLY A 307 1.41 23.43 -1.25
N LYS A 308 2.17 22.50 -1.83
CA LYS A 308 3.45 22.80 -2.50
C LYS A 308 3.22 23.13 -3.98
N SER A 309 3.97 24.11 -4.49
CA SER A 309 3.87 24.56 -5.90
C SER A 309 4.56 23.62 -6.90
N ILE A 310 5.46 22.77 -6.44
CA ILE A 310 6.21 21.80 -7.24
C ILE A 310 6.27 20.45 -6.52
N PRO A 311 6.58 19.34 -7.21
CA PRO A 311 6.87 18.07 -6.54
C PRO A 311 7.96 18.24 -5.49
N TRP A 312 7.65 17.90 -4.25
CA TRP A 312 8.44 18.31 -3.08
C TRP A 312 8.52 17.17 -2.08
N TYR A 313 9.69 16.97 -1.48
CA TYR A 313 9.91 16.02 -0.37
C TYR A 313 9.30 14.62 -0.57
N VAL A 314 9.30 14.14 -1.83
CA VAL A 314 8.68 12.88 -2.29
C VAL A 314 7.16 12.89 -2.17
N SER A 315 6.62 12.93 -0.96
CA SER A 315 5.20 12.69 -0.70
C SER A 315 4.39 13.95 -0.48
N ASP A 316 4.98 15.15 -0.46
CA ASP A 316 4.23 16.37 -0.15
C ASP A 316 3.10 16.64 -1.15
N THR A 317 1.98 17.13 -0.62
CA THR A 317 0.78 17.45 -1.38
C THR A 317 0.98 18.68 -2.26
N THR A 318 0.87 18.47 -3.57
CA THR A 318 0.70 19.54 -4.56
C THR A 318 -0.78 19.76 -4.87
N LYS A 319 -1.10 20.82 -5.61
CA LYS A 319 -2.46 21.07 -6.11
C LYS A 319 -3.03 19.91 -6.93
N HIS A 320 -2.17 19.24 -7.71
CA HIS A 320 -2.57 18.09 -8.49
C HIS A 320 -2.99 16.93 -7.57
N ASP A 321 -2.20 16.62 -6.55
CA ASP A 321 -2.49 15.52 -5.61
C ASP A 321 -3.78 15.78 -4.83
N PHE A 322 -3.96 17.01 -4.34
CA PHE A 322 -5.17 17.42 -3.63
C PHE A 322 -6.44 17.18 -4.46
N ASN A 323 -6.46 17.67 -5.69
CA ASN A 323 -7.59 17.49 -6.59
C ASN A 323 -7.77 16.02 -7.01
N TRP A 324 -6.66 15.31 -7.23
CA TRP A 324 -6.67 13.90 -7.59
C TRP A 324 -7.30 13.06 -6.47
N THR A 325 -6.88 13.24 -5.21
CA THR A 325 -7.43 12.53 -4.05
C THR A 325 -8.93 12.74 -3.90
N ILE A 326 -9.40 13.99 -3.95
CA ILE A 326 -10.84 14.30 -3.87
C ILE A 326 -11.62 13.61 -5.01
N LYS A 327 -11.08 13.66 -6.24
CA LYS A 327 -11.69 13.01 -7.41
C LYS A 327 -11.74 11.48 -7.28
N GLN A 328 -10.67 10.85 -6.78
CA GLN A 328 -10.64 9.41 -6.53
C GLN A 328 -11.69 8.99 -5.50
N LEU A 329 -11.78 9.74 -4.39
CA LEU A 329 -12.81 9.50 -3.38
C LEU A 329 -14.21 9.66 -3.94
N GLY A 330 -14.48 10.75 -4.67
CA GLY A 330 -15.80 11.02 -5.26
C GLY A 330 -16.25 9.94 -6.26
N SER A 331 -15.30 9.37 -7.00
CA SER A 331 -15.52 8.31 -7.99
C SER A 331 -15.47 6.90 -7.39
N ALA A 332 -15.22 6.74 -6.08
CA ALA A 332 -15.10 5.44 -5.46
C ALA A 332 -16.44 4.69 -5.43
N ASN A 333 -16.41 3.36 -5.62
CA ASN A 333 -17.61 2.52 -5.51
C ASN A 333 -18.11 2.38 -4.07
N HIS A 334 -17.27 2.69 -3.08
CA HIS A 334 -17.67 2.64 -1.67
C HIS A 334 -18.50 3.87 -1.28
N MET A 335 -19.72 3.63 -0.78
CA MET A 335 -20.72 4.67 -0.53
C MET A 335 -20.21 5.86 0.30
N TRP A 336 -19.53 5.59 1.43
CA TRP A 336 -19.08 6.67 2.33
C TRP A 336 -17.89 7.44 1.78
N MET A 337 -17.02 6.79 1.00
CA MET A 337 -15.90 7.46 0.32
C MET A 337 -16.41 8.40 -0.77
N SER A 338 -17.32 7.90 -1.62
CA SER A 338 -17.97 8.70 -2.67
C SER A 338 -18.68 9.90 -2.06
N ARG A 339 -19.42 9.69 -0.97
CA ARG A 339 -20.13 10.77 -0.27
C ARG A 339 -19.18 11.84 0.29
N CYS A 340 -18.06 11.44 0.92
CA CYS A 340 -17.03 12.37 1.35
C CYS A 340 -16.47 13.16 0.15
N GLY A 341 -16.03 12.48 -0.91
CA GLY A 341 -15.43 13.14 -2.08
C GLY A 341 -16.38 14.13 -2.78
N ILE A 342 -17.66 13.76 -2.94
CA ILE A 342 -18.68 14.65 -3.51
C ILE A 342 -18.92 15.86 -2.60
N ASN A 343 -19.00 15.67 -1.28
CA ASN A 343 -19.17 16.77 -0.34
C ASN A 343 -17.98 17.73 -0.38
N TRP A 344 -16.75 17.20 -0.44
CA TRP A 344 -15.52 17.97 -0.48
C TRP A 344 -15.38 18.78 -1.77
N GLU A 345 -15.72 18.18 -2.90
CA GLU A 345 -15.82 18.91 -4.17
C GLU A 345 -16.89 20.01 -4.09
N GLY A 346 -18.01 19.75 -3.41
CA GLY A 346 -19.04 20.74 -3.11
C GLY A 346 -18.54 21.89 -2.22
N ASN A 347 -17.71 21.60 -1.22
CA ASN A 347 -17.12 22.60 -0.32
C ASN A 347 -16.14 23.53 -1.08
N LEU A 348 -15.35 22.97 -2.01
CA LEU A 348 -14.51 23.77 -2.91
C LEU A 348 -15.34 24.67 -3.82
N LYS A 349 -16.41 24.15 -4.43
CA LYS A 349 -17.31 24.93 -5.32
C LYS A 349 -18.02 26.07 -4.58
N LYS A 350 -18.33 25.88 -3.29
CA LYS A 350 -18.95 26.91 -2.44
C LYS A 350 -17.95 27.97 -1.95
N GLY A 351 -16.65 27.73 -2.09
CA GLY A 351 -15.61 28.61 -1.55
C GLY A 351 -15.44 28.52 -0.03
N VAL A 352 -16.05 27.53 0.64
CA VAL A 352 -15.81 27.28 2.08
C VAL A 352 -14.53 26.47 2.29
N TRP A 353 -14.10 25.73 1.27
CA TRP A 353 -12.74 25.21 1.17
C TRP A 353 -12.00 25.95 0.07
N VAL A 354 -10.78 26.37 0.35
CA VAL A 354 -9.92 27.05 -0.63
C VAL A 354 -8.55 26.40 -0.62
N PHE A 355 -8.02 26.05 -1.79
CA PHE A 355 -6.65 25.55 -1.93
C PHE A 355 -5.75 26.66 -2.46
N HIS A 356 -4.66 26.94 -1.75
CA HIS A 356 -3.60 27.85 -2.13
C HIS A 356 -2.27 27.12 -2.29
N ASP A 357 -1.58 27.42 -3.37
CA ASP A 357 -0.16 27.15 -3.54
C ASP A 357 0.60 28.48 -3.61
N HIS A 358 1.74 28.55 -2.93
CA HIS A 358 2.60 29.73 -2.92
C HIS A 358 4.06 29.28 -2.95
N MET A 359 4.88 29.92 -3.79
CA MET A 359 6.25 29.48 -4.05
C MET A 359 7.11 29.44 -2.77
N PHE A 360 6.81 30.30 -1.80
CA PHE A 360 7.50 30.35 -0.51
C PHE A 360 7.53 28.99 0.21
N TRP A 361 6.48 28.18 0.11
CA TRP A 361 6.44 26.86 0.75
C TRP A 361 7.55 25.93 0.22
N THR A 362 7.99 26.12 -1.03
CA THR A 362 9.05 25.37 -1.70
C THR A 362 10.36 26.15 -1.86
N LEU A 363 10.51 27.30 -1.19
CA LEU A 363 11.79 28.02 -1.05
C LEU A 363 12.63 27.43 0.10
N PRO A 364 13.95 27.67 0.16
CA PRO A 364 14.79 27.15 1.24
C PRO A 364 14.69 27.95 2.54
N HIS A 365 13.94 29.05 2.52
CA HIS A 365 13.74 29.97 3.62
C HIS A 365 12.99 29.30 4.77
N ASP A 366 13.44 29.57 5.99
CA ASP A 366 12.64 29.31 7.19
C ASP A 366 11.50 30.33 7.31
N PHE A 367 10.48 30.02 8.11
CA PHE A 367 9.27 30.83 8.16
C PHE A 367 9.48 32.20 8.82
N SER A 368 10.55 32.39 9.61
CA SER A 368 10.85 33.71 10.20
C SER A 368 11.10 34.80 9.16
N SER A 369 11.59 34.42 7.98
CA SER A 369 11.83 35.33 6.86
C SER A 369 10.58 35.60 5.99
N MET A 370 9.44 34.95 6.25
CA MET A 370 8.25 35.06 5.39
C MET A 370 7.75 36.51 5.25
N SER A 371 7.79 37.29 6.34
CA SER A 371 7.38 38.70 6.31
C SER A 371 8.21 39.59 5.38
N GLU A 372 9.46 39.19 5.09
CA GLU A 372 10.38 39.92 4.20
C GLU A 372 10.34 39.37 2.77
N VAL A 373 10.30 38.04 2.63
CA VAL A 373 10.42 37.34 1.34
C VAL A 373 9.08 37.14 0.64
N ALA A 374 7.99 36.97 1.40
CA ALA A 374 6.63 36.73 0.92
C ALA A 374 5.61 37.49 1.79
N PRO A 375 5.66 38.84 1.81
CA PRO A 375 4.80 39.65 2.68
C PRO A 375 3.31 39.48 2.39
N ASP A 376 2.96 39.17 1.14
CA ASP A 376 1.60 38.85 0.70
C ASP A 376 1.08 37.56 1.35
N LEU A 377 1.88 36.49 1.37
CA LEU A 377 1.53 35.25 2.07
C LEU A 377 1.45 35.48 3.59
N TYR A 378 2.37 36.24 4.17
CA TYR A 378 2.34 36.54 5.60
C TYR A 378 1.06 37.28 5.99
N ALA A 379 0.68 38.31 5.22
CA ALA A 379 -0.57 39.05 5.40
C ALA A 379 -1.82 38.17 5.20
N GLU A 380 -1.76 37.18 4.31
CA GLU A 380 -2.84 36.21 4.12
C GLU A 380 -3.02 35.31 5.34
N LEU A 381 -1.91 34.79 5.91
CA LEU A 381 -1.96 33.97 7.12
C LEU A 381 -2.43 34.75 8.36
N GLN A 382 -2.20 36.07 8.42
CA GLN A 382 -2.69 36.92 9.51
C GLN A 382 -4.22 36.99 9.62
N LYS A 383 -4.94 36.62 8.55
CA LYS A 383 -6.41 36.57 8.55
C LYS A 383 -6.97 35.33 9.24
N SER A 384 -6.13 34.33 9.53
CA SER A 384 -6.55 33.06 10.10
C SER A 384 -6.83 33.17 11.60
N ASN A 385 -7.80 32.43 12.09
CA ASN A 385 -7.99 32.24 13.53
C ASN A 385 -7.06 31.15 14.08
N LEU A 386 -6.67 30.17 13.24
CA LEU A 386 -5.80 29.07 13.61
C LEU A 386 -5.04 28.54 12.40
N LEU A 387 -3.72 28.46 12.52
CA LEU A 387 -2.84 27.80 11.56
C LEU A 387 -2.45 26.41 12.07
N LEU A 388 -2.74 25.37 11.30
CA LEU A 388 -2.31 23.99 11.56
C LEU A 388 -1.16 23.63 10.61
N PHE A 389 0.05 23.49 11.16
CA PHE A 389 1.23 23.09 10.41
C PHE A 389 1.46 21.59 10.52
N LYS A 390 1.30 20.85 9.42
CA LYS A 390 1.45 19.39 9.39
C LYS A 390 2.91 18.98 9.21
N GLY A 391 3.35 17.94 9.90
CA GLY A 391 4.58 17.21 9.57
C GLY A 391 5.90 17.85 10.00
N ASP A 392 6.98 17.12 9.74
CA ASP A 392 8.33 17.41 10.24
C ASP A 392 8.99 18.60 9.52
N LEU A 393 8.85 18.69 8.20
CA LEU A 393 9.46 19.77 7.43
C LEU A 393 8.91 21.14 7.83
N ASN A 394 7.59 21.25 8.03
CA ASN A 394 6.99 22.49 8.51
C ASN A 394 7.51 22.86 9.91
N TYR A 395 7.69 21.90 10.81
CA TYR A 395 8.30 22.16 12.13
C TYR A 395 9.75 22.62 12.03
N ARG A 396 10.55 22.00 11.15
CA ARG A 396 11.93 22.44 10.88
C ARG A 396 11.96 23.87 10.33
N LYS A 397 11.05 24.23 9.41
CA LYS A 397 10.93 25.60 8.90
C LYS A 397 10.40 26.59 9.94
N LEU A 398 9.52 26.18 10.85
CA LEU A 398 9.06 27.00 11.97
C LEU A 398 10.20 27.32 12.94
N THR A 399 11.09 26.36 13.20
CA THR A 399 12.20 26.47 14.16
C THR A 399 13.55 26.83 13.52
N GLY A 400 13.58 27.09 12.21
CA GLY A 400 14.79 27.44 11.46
C GLY A 400 15.82 26.30 11.31
N ASP A 401 15.42 25.05 11.57
CA ASP A 401 16.27 23.84 11.50
C ASP A 401 17.57 24.00 12.30
N ARG A 402 17.45 24.57 13.52
CA ARG A 402 18.59 24.90 14.40
C ARG A 402 18.73 23.93 15.57
N LYS A 403 19.94 23.83 16.10
CA LYS A 403 20.27 23.08 17.32
C LYS A 403 19.82 23.82 18.58
N TRP A 404 18.51 23.95 18.75
CA TRP A 404 17.93 24.51 19.98
C TRP A 404 18.12 23.56 21.17
N GLU A 405 18.21 24.11 22.38
CA GLU A 405 18.07 23.30 23.59
C GLU A 405 16.60 22.89 23.76
N TYR A 406 16.35 21.68 24.26
CA TYR A 406 15.00 21.10 24.36
C TYR A 406 14.00 21.95 25.16
N SER A 407 14.49 22.67 26.17
CA SER A 407 13.65 23.48 27.08
C SER A 407 13.31 24.87 26.54
N ILE A 408 13.88 25.27 25.40
CA ILE A 408 13.58 26.58 24.79
C ILE A 408 12.08 26.65 24.49
N PRO A 409 11.37 27.72 24.88
CA PRO A 409 9.96 27.85 24.56
C PRO A 409 9.71 27.88 23.05
N PHE A 410 8.67 27.20 22.57
CA PHE A 410 8.33 27.18 21.14
C PHE A 410 8.13 28.59 20.56
N HIS A 411 7.53 29.52 21.31
CA HIS A 411 7.43 30.93 20.93
C HIS A 411 8.77 31.58 20.59
N GLN A 412 9.83 31.27 21.36
CA GLN A 412 11.16 31.81 21.11
C GLN A 412 11.80 31.18 19.87
N ALA A 413 11.59 29.88 19.65
CA ALA A 413 12.13 29.15 18.50
C ALA A 413 11.50 29.57 17.16
N LEU A 414 10.25 30.06 17.18
CA LEU A 414 9.56 30.62 16.01
C LEU A 414 10.23 31.89 15.44
N ASN A 415 11.13 32.52 16.21
CA ASN A 415 11.95 33.63 15.77
C ASN A 415 11.17 34.72 15.02
N LYS A 416 10.18 35.34 15.68
CA LYS A 416 9.29 36.41 15.12
C LYS A 416 8.22 35.94 14.13
N PHE A 417 8.12 34.65 13.82
CA PHE A 417 7.00 34.12 13.02
C PHE A 417 5.74 33.95 13.86
N HIS A 418 4.90 34.99 13.92
CA HIS A 418 3.62 34.97 14.63
C HIS A 418 2.48 35.63 13.83
N PRO A 419 2.16 35.12 12.62
CA PRO A 419 1.08 35.70 11.82
C PRO A 419 -0.29 35.55 12.48
N ALA A 420 -0.56 34.40 13.08
CA ALA A 420 -1.80 34.07 13.77
C ALA A 420 -1.52 32.99 14.83
N PRO A 421 -2.48 32.65 15.72
CA PRO A 421 -2.36 31.47 16.57
C PRO A 421 -2.06 30.25 15.72
N LEU A 422 -1.04 29.48 16.09
CA LEU A 422 -0.57 28.34 15.30
C LEU A 422 -0.32 27.14 16.19
N CYS A 423 -0.47 25.96 15.59
CA CYS A 423 -0.21 24.67 16.20
C CYS A 423 0.53 23.80 15.18
N SER A 424 1.60 23.12 15.60
CA SER A 424 2.28 22.14 14.76
C SER A 424 1.85 20.73 15.12
N LEU A 425 1.32 19.99 14.14
CA LEU A 425 0.95 18.58 14.24
C LEU A 425 2.08 17.73 13.66
N ARG A 426 3.04 17.30 14.50
CA ARG A 426 4.33 16.77 14.03
C ARG A 426 4.68 15.40 14.62
N THR A 427 4.96 14.43 13.76
CA THR A 427 5.77 13.24 14.08
C THR A 427 7.25 13.60 14.00
N LEU A 428 8.05 13.26 15.02
CA LEU A 428 9.47 13.63 15.01
C LEU A 428 10.22 12.80 13.96
N LYS A 429 10.90 13.47 13.02
CA LYS A 429 11.76 12.86 12.00
C LYS A 429 13.07 13.66 11.81
N SER A 430 13.48 14.42 12.83
CA SER A 430 14.67 15.27 12.79
C SER A 430 15.17 15.71 14.17
N ASP A 431 16.47 16.00 14.25
CA ASP A 431 17.23 16.38 15.45
C ASP A 431 16.90 17.77 16.03
N THR A 432 15.74 18.33 15.73
CA THR A 432 15.28 19.61 16.28
C THR A 432 14.04 19.39 17.14
N GLN A 433 14.12 19.82 18.40
CA GLN A 433 13.00 19.78 19.32
C GLN A 433 13.08 20.89 20.37
N VAL A 434 11.97 21.57 20.62
CA VAL A 434 11.83 22.64 21.63
C VAL A 434 10.55 22.47 22.45
N GLY A 435 10.36 23.26 23.51
CA GLY A 435 9.12 23.25 24.32
C GLY A 435 8.97 22.05 25.25
N LEU A 436 10.02 21.25 25.44
CA LEU A 436 10.00 20.14 26.40
C LEU A 436 10.17 20.61 27.84
N LYS A 437 9.69 19.80 28.79
CA LYS A 437 9.97 20.04 30.21
C LYS A 437 11.48 19.87 30.47
N PRO A 438 12.09 20.66 31.37
CA PRO A 438 13.50 20.49 31.72
C PRO A 438 13.81 19.04 32.12
N GLY A 439 14.83 18.44 31.48
CA GLY A 439 15.24 17.05 31.72
C GLY A 439 14.48 15.99 30.93
N GLN A 440 13.35 16.32 30.28
CA GLN A 440 12.54 15.36 29.54
C GLN A 440 13.28 14.85 28.29
N GLY A 441 13.84 15.75 27.48
CA GLY A 441 14.58 15.38 26.27
C GLY A 441 15.84 14.58 26.60
N GLU A 442 16.57 14.98 27.63
CA GLU A 442 17.78 14.30 28.11
C GLU A 442 17.48 12.90 28.65
N GLN A 443 16.37 12.74 29.39
CA GLN A 443 15.93 11.44 29.89
C GLN A 443 15.57 10.48 28.76
N ILE A 444 14.84 10.97 27.75
CA ILE A 444 14.49 10.15 26.59
C ILE A 444 15.75 9.77 25.81
N GLN A 445 16.63 10.74 25.54
CA GLN A 445 17.91 10.51 24.86
C GLN A 445 18.79 9.47 25.57
N ALA A 446 18.75 9.42 26.90
CA ALA A 446 19.47 8.42 27.69
C ALA A 446 18.84 7.02 27.60
N SER A 447 17.52 6.92 27.42
CA SER A 447 16.81 5.64 27.27
C SER A 447 16.83 5.09 25.84
N GLU A 448 16.70 5.96 24.84
CA GLU A 448 16.60 5.64 23.42
C GLU A 448 17.41 6.66 22.64
N THR A 449 18.55 6.26 22.09
CA THR A 449 19.48 7.19 21.43
C THR A 449 18.91 7.82 20.15
N GLU A 450 17.97 7.14 19.49
CA GLU A 450 17.39 7.52 18.19
C GLU A 450 15.93 8.00 18.31
N TRP A 451 15.49 8.43 19.51
CA TRP A 451 14.07 8.75 19.76
C TRP A 451 13.48 9.93 18.97
N MET A 452 14.33 10.83 18.44
CA MET A 452 13.94 11.94 17.55
C MET A 452 13.90 11.52 16.07
N GLU A 453 14.40 10.31 15.79
CA GLU A 453 14.54 9.70 14.47
C GLU A 453 13.59 8.49 14.31
N SER A 454 13.15 7.90 15.42
CA SER A 454 12.17 6.82 15.44
C SER A 454 10.78 7.37 15.12
N HIS A 455 10.08 6.68 14.22
CA HIS A 455 8.70 6.95 13.87
C HIS A 455 7.75 6.60 15.03
N ASP A 456 8.13 6.81 16.29
CA ASP A 456 7.37 6.39 17.46
C ASP A 456 6.78 7.55 18.25
N ARG A 457 7.38 8.75 18.24
CA ARG A 457 7.00 9.87 19.11
C ARG A 457 6.52 11.13 18.36
N VAL A 458 5.69 11.94 19.01
CA VAL A 458 4.94 13.06 18.37
C VAL A 458 4.79 14.28 19.28
N LEU A 459 4.60 15.47 18.69
CA LEU A 459 4.34 16.73 19.39
C LEU A 459 3.20 17.56 18.82
N LEU A 460 2.63 18.38 19.71
CA LEU A 460 1.60 19.37 19.48
C LEU A 460 1.80 20.53 20.47
N ASP A 461 2.36 21.67 20.03
CA ASP A 461 2.84 22.75 20.92
C ASP A 461 2.29 24.15 20.55
N ILE A 462 1.85 24.91 21.56
CA ILE A 462 1.30 26.28 21.56
C ILE A 462 1.82 27.00 22.82
N PRO A 463 2.36 28.24 22.73
CA PRO A 463 2.99 28.89 23.87
C PRO A 463 1.98 29.38 24.92
N VAL A 464 2.08 28.92 26.18
CA VAL A 464 1.29 29.47 27.31
C VAL A 464 2.05 29.51 28.64
N THR A 465 1.74 30.52 29.44
CA THR A 465 2.31 30.95 30.73
C THR A 465 1.80 30.19 31.98
N ARG A 466 2.51 30.45 33.09
CA ARG A 466 2.73 29.62 34.30
C ARG A 466 1.57 29.47 35.31
N GLU A 467 0.34 29.91 35.02
CA GLU A 467 -0.75 29.95 36.02
C GLU A 467 -1.74 28.75 35.96
N GLN A 468 -1.65 27.88 34.95
CA GLN A 468 -2.59 26.75 34.77
C GLN A 468 -2.30 25.52 35.65
N MET A 469 -1.13 25.44 36.31
CA MET A 469 -0.74 24.29 37.15
C MET A 469 -1.60 24.09 38.41
N ASN A 470 -2.34 25.11 38.86
CA ASN A 470 -3.16 25.02 40.07
C ASN A 470 -4.60 24.53 39.80
N HIS A 471 -5.04 24.50 38.54
CA HIS A 471 -6.37 24.04 38.15
C HIS A 471 -6.44 22.49 38.05
N TYR A 472 -5.34 21.85 37.66
CA TYR A 472 -5.23 20.38 37.50
C TYR A 472 -5.38 19.59 38.81
N ARG A 473 -5.21 20.23 39.97
CA ARG A 473 -5.37 19.58 41.28
C ARG A 473 -6.84 19.43 41.69
N ALA A 474 -7.71 20.37 41.30
CA ALA A 474 -9.12 20.35 41.63
C ALA A 474 -9.92 19.40 40.70
N ALA A 475 -9.51 19.29 39.43
CA ALA A 475 -10.13 18.37 38.47
C ALA A 475 -9.93 16.88 38.81
N ALA A 476 -8.85 16.54 39.52
CA ALA A 476 -8.53 15.17 39.92
C ALA A 476 -9.47 14.61 41.01
N GLU A 477 -10.04 15.46 41.86
CA GLU A 477 -10.99 15.06 42.93
C GLU A 477 -12.42 14.92 42.39
N THR A 478 -12.78 15.67 41.35
CA THR A 478 -14.06 15.50 40.62
C THR A 478 -14.06 14.24 39.76
N ALA A 479 -12.91 13.91 39.16
CA ALA A 479 -12.70 12.69 38.37
C ALA A 479 -12.90 11.40 39.18
N GLN A 480 -12.61 11.40 40.49
CA GLN A 480 -12.84 10.23 41.36
C GLN A 480 -14.32 9.94 41.62
N SER A 481 -15.19 10.97 41.65
CA SER A 481 -16.64 10.78 41.82
C SER A 481 -17.32 10.39 40.50
N GLU A 482 -16.83 10.89 39.38
CA GLU A 482 -17.28 10.47 38.05
C GLU A 482 -16.86 9.03 37.72
N LEU A 483 -15.70 8.57 38.21
CA LEU A 483 -15.21 7.20 38.05
C LEU A 483 -16.18 6.15 38.61
N ALA A 484 -16.83 6.44 39.75
CA ALA A 484 -17.81 5.54 40.38
C ALA A 484 -19.12 5.46 39.59
N ALA A 485 -19.59 6.57 39.01
CA ALA A 485 -20.75 6.60 38.13
C ALA A 485 -20.45 5.93 36.77
N LEU A 486 -19.21 6.08 36.27
CA LEU A 486 -18.71 5.39 35.09
C LEU A 486 -18.58 3.87 35.32
N SER A 487 -18.19 3.40 36.51
CA SER A 487 -18.15 1.95 36.80
C SER A 487 -19.52 1.28 36.69
N VAL A 488 -20.60 1.94 37.12
CA VAL A 488 -21.96 1.40 37.01
C VAL A 488 -22.45 1.40 35.54
N LYS A 489 -22.12 2.45 34.78
CA LYS A 489 -22.37 2.47 33.33
C LYS A 489 -21.49 1.47 32.58
N TYR A 490 -20.26 1.23 33.04
CA TYR A 490 -19.32 0.26 32.50
C TYR A 490 -19.86 -1.16 32.66
N ASP A 491 -20.42 -1.52 33.82
CA ASP A 491 -21.04 -2.84 34.03
C ASP A 491 -22.28 -3.03 33.14
N CYS A 492 -23.09 -1.99 32.96
CA CYS A 492 -24.25 -2.03 32.05
C CYS A 492 -23.82 -2.14 30.57
N ALA A 493 -22.83 -1.34 30.16
CA ALA A 493 -22.24 -1.37 28.83
C ALA A 493 -21.47 -2.68 28.58
N GLN A 494 -20.88 -3.30 29.60
CA GLN A 494 -20.20 -4.59 29.51
C GLN A 494 -21.21 -5.73 29.29
N SER A 495 -22.39 -5.65 29.91
CA SER A 495 -23.49 -6.58 29.65
C SER A 495 -24.08 -6.41 28.25
N GLU A 496 -24.20 -5.18 27.75
CA GLU A 496 -24.60 -4.92 26.37
C GLU A 496 -23.52 -5.34 25.37
N LEU A 497 -22.24 -5.10 25.67
CA LEU A 497 -21.11 -5.59 24.90
C LEU A 497 -21.08 -7.11 24.83
N LEU A 498 -21.42 -7.83 25.91
CA LEU A 498 -21.53 -9.29 25.88
C LEU A 498 -22.66 -9.76 24.94
N LYS A 499 -23.81 -9.09 24.94
CA LYS A 499 -24.92 -9.36 24.00
C LYS A 499 -24.55 -9.00 22.56
N LEU A 500 -23.94 -7.85 22.34
CA LEU A 500 -23.49 -7.40 21.03
C LEU A 500 -22.35 -8.28 20.51
N ARG A 501 -21.45 -8.77 21.36
CA ARG A 501 -20.37 -9.69 20.98
C ARG A 501 -20.91 -11.07 20.62
N SER A 502 -21.92 -11.56 21.34
CA SER A 502 -22.68 -12.76 20.96
C SER A 502 -23.36 -12.58 19.59
N SER A 503 -24.01 -11.44 19.37
CA SER A 503 -24.65 -11.11 18.08
C SER A 503 -23.62 -10.93 16.96
N MET A 504 -22.47 -10.31 17.26
CA MET A 504 -21.36 -10.09 16.34
C MET A 504 -20.70 -11.40 15.95
N ILE A 505 -20.52 -12.35 16.87
CA ILE A 505 -20.01 -13.69 16.54
C ILE A 505 -20.98 -14.43 15.62
N SER A 506 -22.30 -14.30 15.84
CA SER A 506 -23.31 -14.85 14.94
C SER A 506 -23.31 -14.17 13.56
N LYS A 507 -23.16 -12.83 13.52
CA LYS A 507 -23.08 -12.07 12.27
C LYS A 507 -21.77 -12.33 11.53
N GLU A 508 -20.68 -12.51 12.24
CA GLU A 508 -19.37 -12.89 11.71
C GLU A 508 -19.44 -14.28 11.08
N ALA A 509 -20.10 -15.25 11.73
CA ALA A 509 -20.32 -16.56 11.11
C ALA A 509 -21.12 -16.44 9.79
N SER A 510 -22.19 -15.65 9.76
CA SER A 510 -22.95 -15.40 8.51
C SER A 510 -22.16 -14.60 7.47
N PHE A 511 -21.27 -13.72 7.90
CA PHE A 511 -20.41 -12.94 7.02
C PHE A 511 -19.30 -13.82 6.43
N GLN A 512 -18.75 -14.78 7.19
CA GLN A 512 -17.79 -15.77 6.69
C GLN A 512 -18.45 -16.70 5.66
N GLU A 513 -19.70 -17.11 5.86
CA GLU A 513 -20.47 -17.84 4.84
C GLU A 513 -20.68 -16.99 3.57
N LEU A 514 -21.14 -15.74 3.71
CA LEU A 514 -21.28 -14.82 2.57
C LEU A 514 -19.95 -14.50 1.89
N LYS A 515 -18.84 -14.48 2.64
CA LYS A 515 -17.49 -14.27 2.11
C LYS A 515 -17.00 -15.50 1.35
N ALA A 516 -17.33 -16.70 1.81
CA ALA A 516 -17.07 -17.94 1.08
C ALA A 516 -17.88 -18.00 -0.23
N GLU A 517 -19.16 -17.60 -0.19
CA GLU A 517 -20.00 -17.48 -1.40
C GLU A 517 -19.51 -16.40 -2.36
N ALA A 518 -19.12 -15.23 -1.84
CA ALA A 518 -18.51 -14.17 -2.65
C ALA A 518 -17.16 -14.58 -3.22
N GLY A 519 -16.37 -15.37 -2.49
CA GLY A 519 -15.13 -15.99 -2.97
C GLY A 519 -15.37 -16.93 -4.14
N SER A 520 -16.36 -17.81 -4.02
CA SER A 520 -16.81 -18.70 -5.11
C SER A 520 -17.35 -17.92 -6.32
N CYS A 521 -18.09 -16.84 -6.10
CA CYS A 521 -18.57 -15.96 -7.16
C CYS A 521 -17.42 -15.22 -7.87
N LYS A 522 -16.42 -14.73 -7.12
CA LYS A 522 -15.20 -14.13 -7.67
C LYS A 522 -14.37 -15.13 -8.47
N GLU A 523 -14.24 -16.35 -7.99
CA GLU A 523 -13.52 -17.41 -8.71
C GLU A 523 -14.24 -17.76 -10.02
N ASN A 524 -15.57 -17.87 -9.99
CA ASN A 524 -16.37 -18.05 -11.21
C ASN A 524 -16.25 -16.85 -12.17
N ASN A 525 -16.22 -15.62 -11.65
CA ASN A 525 -16.06 -14.43 -12.48
C ASN A 525 -14.64 -14.34 -13.09
N ALA A 526 -13.60 -14.74 -12.34
CA ALA A 526 -12.24 -14.85 -12.84
C ALA A 526 -12.11 -15.91 -13.94
N ARG A 527 -12.79 -17.06 -13.79
CA ARG A 527 -12.89 -18.08 -14.85
C ARG A 527 -13.60 -17.55 -16.10
N LEU A 528 -14.68 -16.77 -15.93
CA LEU A 528 -15.39 -16.14 -17.04
C LEU A 528 -14.54 -15.06 -17.74
N MET A 529 -13.84 -14.22 -16.97
CA MET A 529 -12.91 -13.21 -17.50
C MET A 529 -11.75 -13.85 -18.26
N SER A 530 -11.16 -14.92 -17.73
CA SER A 530 -10.11 -15.67 -18.42
C SER A 530 -10.59 -16.23 -19.75
N ARG A 531 -11.83 -16.74 -19.80
CA ARG A 531 -12.44 -17.24 -21.04
C ARG A 531 -12.73 -16.12 -22.04
N LEU A 532 -13.18 -14.96 -21.57
CA LEU A 532 -13.36 -13.75 -22.37
C LEU A 532 -12.04 -13.26 -22.96
N LEU A 533 -10.97 -13.22 -22.16
CA LEU A 533 -9.64 -12.79 -22.59
C LEU A 533 -9.06 -13.75 -23.64
N SER A 534 -9.25 -15.06 -23.44
CA SER A 534 -8.86 -16.08 -24.42
C SER A 534 -9.61 -15.92 -25.74
N LEU A 535 -10.92 -15.67 -25.70
CA LEU A 535 -11.73 -15.41 -26.89
C LEU A 535 -11.33 -14.11 -27.60
N GLN A 536 -11.06 -13.04 -26.85
CA GLN A 536 -10.56 -11.78 -27.41
C GLN A 536 -9.20 -11.95 -28.09
N THR A 537 -8.30 -12.72 -27.48
CA THR A 537 -7.00 -13.04 -28.07
C THR A 537 -7.16 -13.83 -29.37
N GLN A 538 -8.07 -14.81 -29.41
CA GLN A 538 -8.35 -15.56 -30.64
C GLN A 538 -8.96 -14.68 -31.74
N ILE A 539 -9.84 -13.74 -31.40
CA ILE A 539 -10.40 -12.80 -32.38
C ILE A 539 -9.29 -11.91 -32.95
N GLN A 540 -8.42 -11.39 -32.10
CA GLN A 540 -7.31 -10.54 -32.52
C GLN A 540 -6.29 -11.30 -33.39
N GLU A 541 -5.97 -12.55 -33.05
CA GLU A 541 -5.14 -13.43 -33.86
C GLU A 541 -5.77 -13.67 -35.25
N MET A 542 -7.09 -13.92 -35.33
CA MET A 542 -7.78 -14.07 -36.61
C MET A 542 -7.84 -12.77 -37.43
N GLU A 543 -7.98 -11.61 -36.78
CA GLU A 543 -7.96 -10.30 -37.45
C GLU A 543 -6.57 -9.97 -38.03
N GLU A 544 -5.50 -10.32 -37.31
CA GLU A 544 -4.13 -10.20 -37.79
C GLU A 544 -3.86 -11.15 -38.97
N GLU A 545 -4.34 -12.40 -38.89
CA GLU A 545 -4.25 -13.34 -40.02
C GLU A 545 -4.99 -12.85 -41.27
N LEU A 546 -6.18 -12.26 -41.09
CA LEU A 546 -6.93 -11.64 -42.19
C LEU A 546 -6.18 -10.45 -42.81
N CYS A 547 -5.51 -9.62 -41.99
CA CYS A 547 -4.69 -8.53 -42.49
C CYS A 547 -3.47 -9.02 -43.30
N VAL A 548 -2.80 -10.07 -42.83
CA VAL A 548 -1.66 -10.69 -43.55
C VAL A 548 -2.13 -11.31 -44.86
N LEU A 549 -3.27 -12.00 -44.87
CA LEU A 549 -3.88 -12.55 -46.07
C LEU A 549 -4.26 -11.45 -47.08
N ALA A 550 -4.82 -10.32 -46.61
CA ALA A 550 -5.14 -9.18 -47.46
C ALA A 550 -3.89 -8.54 -48.08
N ALA A 551 -2.81 -8.39 -47.30
CA ALA A 551 -1.54 -7.88 -47.81
C ALA A 551 -0.90 -8.83 -48.85
N SER A 552 -0.91 -10.14 -48.58
CA SER A 552 -0.44 -11.17 -49.51
C SER A 552 -1.24 -11.18 -50.81
N LYS A 553 -2.58 -11.04 -50.72
CA LYS A 553 -3.45 -10.93 -51.90
C LYS A 553 -3.11 -9.70 -52.74
N ASN A 554 -2.95 -8.53 -52.12
CA ASN A 554 -2.60 -7.29 -52.83
C ASN A 554 -1.22 -7.40 -53.51
N GLN A 555 -0.25 -8.06 -52.86
CA GLN A 555 1.08 -8.29 -53.43
C GLN A 555 1.03 -9.26 -54.62
N ALA A 556 0.21 -10.31 -54.54
CA ALA A 556 -0.02 -11.24 -55.65
C ALA A 556 -0.72 -10.55 -56.83
N GLU A 557 -1.72 -9.69 -56.57
CA GLU A 557 -2.39 -8.89 -57.61
C GLU A 557 -1.43 -7.91 -58.31
N LEU A 558 -0.55 -7.24 -57.55
CA LEU A 558 0.46 -6.34 -58.11
C LEU A 558 1.47 -7.12 -58.98
N THR A 559 1.90 -8.29 -58.52
CA THR A 559 2.83 -9.15 -59.28
C THR A 559 2.19 -9.65 -60.57
N ALA A 560 0.90 -10.00 -60.53
CA ALA A 560 0.16 -10.41 -61.72
C ALA A 560 -0.02 -9.25 -62.72
N GLN A 561 -0.19 -8.01 -62.25
CA GLN A 561 -0.24 -6.82 -63.11
C GLN A 561 1.09 -6.56 -63.81
N VAL A 562 2.20 -6.59 -63.07
CA VAL A 562 3.55 -6.41 -63.64
C VAL A 562 3.85 -7.49 -64.70
N ALA A 563 3.58 -8.75 -64.38
CA ALA A 563 3.76 -9.85 -65.34
C ALA A 563 2.85 -9.73 -66.58
N HIS A 564 1.68 -9.09 -66.46
CA HIS A 564 0.81 -8.81 -67.59
C HIS A 564 1.36 -7.70 -68.49
N GLU A 565 1.90 -6.62 -67.91
CA GLU A 565 2.58 -5.54 -68.66
C GLU A 565 3.80 -6.07 -69.41
N GLU A 566 4.66 -6.85 -68.75
CA GLU A 566 5.82 -7.49 -69.39
C GLU A 566 5.40 -8.40 -70.56
N ASN A 567 4.29 -9.14 -70.43
CA ASN A 567 3.76 -9.96 -71.53
C ASN A 567 3.26 -9.12 -72.72
N LEU A 568 2.79 -7.91 -72.46
CA LEU A 568 2.32 -6.97 -73.48
C LEU A 568 3.50 -6.40 -74.26
N GLU A 569 4.55 -5.97 -73.55
CA GLU A 569 5.80 -5.50 -74.15
C GLU A 569 6.49 -6.60 -74.97
N LEU A 570 6.59 -7.82 -74.44
CA LEU A 570 7.17 -8.95 -75.17
C LEU A 570 6.39 -9.30 -76.44
N LYS A 571 5.05 -9.12 -76.45
CA LYS A 571 4.25 -9.31 -77.65
C LYS A 571 4.51 -8.23 -78.70
N GLU A 572 4.71 -6.98 -78.28
CA GLU A 572 5.07 -5.88 -79.19
C GLU A 572 6.46 -6.10 -79.78
N GLU A 573 7.45 -6.49 -78.97
CA GLU A 573 8.79 -6.84 -79.46
C GLU A 573 8.76 -8.02 -80.44
N LEU A 574 8.00 -9.08 -80.14
CA LEU A 574 7.85 -10.22 -81.03
C LEU A 574 7.23 -9.80 -82.38
N HIS A 575 6.26 -8.87 -82.35
CA HIS A 575 5.65 -8.35 -83.56
C HIS A 575 6.63 -7.52 -84.39
N GLU A 576 7.46 -6.69 -83.74
CA GLU A 576 8.52 -5.91 -84.40
C GLU A 576 9.61 -6.80 -85.01
N LYS A 577 10.05 -7.84 -84.29
CA LYS A 577 11.05 -8.80 -84.78
C LYS A 577 10.51 -9.60 -85.98
N SER A 578 9.23 -9.99 -85.94
CA SER A 578 8.55 -10.66 -87.06
C SER A 578 8.46 -9.76 -88.31
N ALA A 579 8.15 -8.47 -88.12
CA ALA A 579 8.16 -7.50 -89.22
C ALA A 579 9.56 -7.30 -89.83
N ARG A 580 10.61 -7.26 -89.01
CA ARG A 580 12.01 -7.19 -89.47
C ARG A 580 12.44 -8.45 -90.22
N LEU A 581 12.02 -9.64 -89.75
CA LEU A 581 12.33 -10.91 -90.42
C LEU A 581 11.71 -11.00 -91.83
N ASN A 582 10.46 -10.55 -91.99
CA ASN A 582 9.81 -10.50 -93.30
C ASN A 582 10.47 -9.49 -94.26
N LYS A 583 11.03 -8.39 -93.74
CA LYS A 583 11.82 -7.45 -94.53
C LYS A 583 13.11 -8.07 -95.06
N TYR A 584 13.85 -8.79 -94.20
CA TYR A 584 15.09 -9.48 -94.61
C TYR A 584 14.84 -10.62 -95.62
N LEU A 585 13.70 -11.30 -95.54
CA LEU A 585 13.32 -12.32 -96.52
C LEU A 585 13.11 -11.75 -97.93
N ASN A 586 12.48 -10.58 -98.04
CA ASN A 586 12.29 -9.89 -99.33
C ASN A 586 13.62 -9.38 -99.91
N GLU A 587 14.51 -8.83 -99.08
CA GLU A 587 15.84 -8.38 -99.52
C GLU A 587 16.69 -9.57 -100.03
N CYS A 588 16.58 -10.74 -99.41
CA CYS A 588 17.28 -11.96 -99.82
C CYS A 588 16.85 -12.48 -101.22
N GLU A 589 15.61 -12.28 -101.65
CA GLU A 589 15.16 -12.67 -103.00
C GLU A 589 15.68 -11.73 -104.10
N GLU A 590 15.85 -10.43 -103.81
CA GLU A 590 16.39 -9.43 -104.74
C GLU A 590 17.90 -9.62 -104.98
N TYR A 591 18.68 -9.97 -103.95
CA TYR A 591 20.11 -10.25 -104.11
C TYR A 591 20.39 -11.53 -104.90
N LYS A 592 19.46 -12.50 -104.85
CA LYS A 592 19.58 -13.78 -105.58
C LYS A 592 19.43 -13.61 -107.09
N THR A 593 18.69 -12.61 -107.55
CA THR A 593 18.50 -12.28 -108.97
C THR A 593 19.66 -11.45 -109.55
N GLN A 594 20.37 -10.67 -108.73
CA GLN A 594 21.57 -9.93 -109.14
C GLN A 594 22.84 -10.80 -109.24
N ALA A 595 23.00 -11.79 -108.36
CA ALA A 595 24.15 -12.70 -108.37
C ALA A 595 24.26 -13.55 -109.65
N SER A 596 23.13 -13.85 -110.31
CA SER A 596 23.10 -14.69 -111.52
C SER A 596 23.65 -13.98 -112.78
N LYS A 597 23.83 -12.65 -112.77
CA LYS A 597 24.35 -11.86 -113.91
C LYS A 597 25.86 -11.61 -113.89
N ILE A 598 26.51 -11.74 -112.74
CA ILE A 598 27.95 -11.45 -112.57
C ILE A 598 28.80 -12.70 -112.88
N SER A 599 28.20 -13.90 -112.83
CA SER A 599 28.86 -15.18 -113.08
C SER A 599 29.31 -15.41 -114.53
N GLU A 600 28.71 -14.75 -115.53
CA GLU A 600 29.06 -14.92 -116.96
C GLU A 600 30.36 -14.19 -117.35
N THR A 601 30.81 -13.23 -116.55
CA THR A 601 32.00 -12.39 -116.85
C THR A 601 33.32 -12.90 -116.25
N TYR A 602 33.28 -14.00 -115.48
CA TYR A 602 34.44 -14.55 -114.76
C TYR A 602 35.15 -15.68 -115.53
N GLU A 603 34.55 -16.20 -116.61
CA GLU A 603 35.09 -17.30 -117.42
C GLU A 603 36.22 -16.88 -118.38
N GLU A 604 36.37 -15.59 -118.72
CA GLU A 604 37.44 -15.11 -119.61
C GLU A 604 38.79 -14.89 -118.88
N LEU A 605 38.78 -14.68 -117.56
CA LEU A 605 39.99 -14.46 -116.76
C LEU A 605 40.72 -15.76 -116.37
N LEU A 606 40.11 -16.90 -116.73
CA LEU A 606 40.50 -18.27 -116.39
C LEU A 606 41.68 -18.82 -117.19
N THR A 607 41.88 -18.28 -118.39
CA THR A 607 42.82 -18.81 -119.36
C THR A 607 44.25 -18.30 -119.13
N ASP A 608 44.41 -17.08 -118.60
CA ASP A 608 45.72 -16.42 -118.46
C ASP A 608 46.52 -16.83 -117.21
N LEU A 609 45.87 -17.31 -116.15
CA LEU A 609 46.52 -17.66 -114.88
C LEU A 609 47.08 -19.10 -114.84
N SER A 610 46.75 -19.97 -115.80
CA SER A 610 47.25 -21.35 -115.86
C SER A 610 48.72 -21.46 -116.31
N GLY A 611 49.26 -20.42 -116.96
CA GLY A 611 50.64 -20.41 -117.45
C GLY A 611 51.70 -20.07 -116.40
N PHE A 612 51.33 -19.50 -115.25
CA PHE A 612 52.27 -18.92 -114.28
C PHE A 612 52.63 -19.81 -113.08
N LEU A 613 51.91 -20.90 -112.83
CA LEU A 613 52.03 -21.69 -111.59
C LEU A 613 52.47 -23.15 -111.78
N ASP A 614 52.88 -23.55 -113.00
CA ASP A 614 53.39 -24.89 -113.36
C ASP A 614 52.66 -26.06 -112.69
N ILE A 615 51.33 -26.03 -112.80
CA ILE A 615 50.39 -27.04 -112.30
C ILE A 615 49.44 -27.38 -113.44
N ASP A 616 49.35 -28.67 -113.81
CA ASP A 616 48.42 -29.14 -114.84
C ASP A 616 47.01 -29.28 -114.26
N ILE A 617 46.06 -28.63 -114.92
CA ILE A 617 44.67 -28.47 -114.45
C ILE A 617 43.66 -29.16 -115.36
N ARG A 618 44.12 -30.05 -116.26
CA ARG A 618 43.29 -30.71 -117.27
C ARG A 618 42.35 -31.83 -116.79
N GLU A 619 42.42 -32.27 -115.54
CA GLU A 619 41.55 -33.34 -115.00
C GLU A 619 40.68 -32.92 -113.80
N LYS A 620 40.50 -31.62 -113.58
CA LYS A 620 39.65 -31.10 -112.48
C LYS A 620 38.56 -30.22 -113.06
N GLU A 621 37.30 -30.51 -112.75
CA GLU A 621 36.12 -29.79 -113.26
C GLU A 621 36.07 -28.30 -112.84
N LYS A 622 36.91 -27.86 -111.90
CA LYS A 622 37.09 -26.43 -111.52
C LYS A 622 38.52 -26.09 -111.07
N PRO A 623 39.42 -25.80 -112.00
CA PRO A 623 40.86 -25.65 -111.73
C PRO A 623 41.28 -24.35 -111.02
N GLN A 624 40.50 -23.27 -111.15
CA GLN A 624 40.75 -22.02 -110.41
C GLN A 624 40.28 -22.03 -108.96
N GLU A 625 39.14 -22.68 -108.69
CA GLU A 625 38.69 -22.89 -107.31
C GLU A 625 39.72 -23.75 -106.58
N TYR A 626 40.32 -24.76 -107.21
CA TYR A 626 41.33 -25.59 -106.56
C TYR A 626 42.60 -24.81 -106.15
N LEU A 627 43.16 -23.98 -107.02
CA LEU A 627 44.40 -23.24 -106.75
C LEU A 627 44.20 -22.01 -105.85
N THR A 628 43.07 -21.30 -105.99
CA THR A 628 42.73 -20.14 -105.16
C THR A 628 42.13 -20.55 -103.82
N SER A 629 41.34 -21.63 -103.76
CA SER A 629 40.87 -22.22 -102.50
C SER A 629 42.04 -22.70 -101.65
N LYS A 630 43.04 -23.40 -102.21
CA LYS A 630 44.13 -23.95 -101.38
C LYS A 630 45.01 -22.88 -100.72
N VAL A 631 45.27 -21.76 -101.42
CA VAL A 631 46.08 -20.66 -100.88
C VAL A 631 45.25 -19.73 -99.98
N SER A 632 43.95 -19.53 -100.29
CA SER A 632 43.03 -18.70 -99.49
C SER A 632 42.51 -19.41 -98.22
N GLU A 633 42.29 -20.74 -98.26
CA GLU A 633 42.02 -21.58 -97.07
C GLU A 633 43.16 -21.44 -96.07
N ILE A 634 44.40 -21.71 -96.48
CA ILE A 634 45.55 -21.78 -95.57
C ILE A 634 45.88 -20.42 -94.96
N CYS A 635 45.67 -19.32 -95.69
CA CYS A 635 45.88 -17.96 -95.17
C CYS A 635 44.72 -17.46 -94.29
N LYS A 636 43.46 -17.76 -94.63
CA LYS A 636 42.31 -17.38 -93.79
C LYS A 636 42.26 -18.20 -92.50
N GLU A 637 42.55 -19.50 -92.56
CA GLU A 637 42.65 -20.36 -91.37
C GLU A 637 43.79 -19.91 -90.44
N ASN A 638 44.94 -19.50 -90.96
CA ASN A 638 46.02 -18.99 -90.10
C ASN A 638 45.69 -17.66 -89.40
N VAL A 639 44.90 -16.78 -90.03
CA VAL A 639 44.48 -15.51 -89.43
C VAL A 639 43.37 -15.74 -88.40
N THR A 640 42.36 -16.55 -88.73
CA THR A 640 41.29 -16.89 -87.76
C THR A 640 41.81 -17.71 -86.58
N LEU A 641 42.75 -18.64 -86.78
CA LEU A 641 43.39 -19.37 -85.69
C LEU A 641 44.29 -18.46 -84.84
N LYS A 642 44.95 -17.45 -85.40
CA LYS A 642 45.70 -16.45 -84.61
C LYS A 642 44.78 -15.56 -83.78
N ASP A 643 43.66 -15.10 -84.35
CA ASP A 643 42.67 -14.29 -83.63
C ASP A 643 41.95 -15.13 -82.54
N GLN A 644 41.68 -16.41 -82.81
CA GLN A 644 41.14 -17.35 -81.81
C GLN A 644 42.16 -17.66 -80.71
N VAL A 645 43.44 -17.82 -81.03
CA VAL A 645 44.50 -18.02 -80.02
C VAL A 645 44.67 -16.76 -79.17
N ALA A 646 44.57 -15.56 -79.75
CA ALA A 646 44.62 -14.30 -79.00
C ALA A 646 43.40 -14.15 -78.06
N ALA A 647 42.20 -14.43 -78.54
CA ALA A 647 40.98 -14.39 -77.72
C ALA A 647 40.98 -15.45 -76.60
N LEU A 648 41.48 -16.66 -76.88
CA LEU A 648 41.63 -17.71 -75.88
C LEU A 648 42.73 -17.37 -74.86
N GLN A 649 43.83 -16.73 -75.28
CA GLN A 649 44.88 -16.27 -74.37
C GLN A 649 44.36 -15.17 -73.43
N GLU A 650 43.53 -14.25 -73.93
CA GLU A 650 42.89 -13.21 -73.13
C GLU A 650 41.85 -13.81 -72.16
N ALA A 651 41.03 -14.76 -72.62
CA ALA A 651 40.08 -15.48 -71.77
C ALA A 651 40.79 -16.30 -70.67
N VAL A 652 41.92 -16.96 -70.98
CA VAL A 652 42.74 -17.69 -70.00
C VAL A 652 43.34 -16.72 -68.97
N ASN A 653 43.84 -15.56 -69.39
CA ASN A 653 44.38 -14.55 -68.48
C ASN A 653 43.29 -13.97 -67.56
N VAL A 654 42.09 -13.71 -68.09
CA VAL A 654 40.93 -13.26 -67.29
C VAL A 654 40.54 -14.34 -66.29
N HIS A 655 40.43 -15.60 -66.71
CA HIS A 655 40.11 -16.70 -65.81
C HIS A 655 41.21 -16.97 -64.77
N GLU A 656 42.49 -16.76 -65.10
CA GLU A 656 43.59 -16.89 -64.15
C GLU A 656 43.57 -15.77 -63.11
N MET A 657 43.23 -14.54 -63.53
CA MET A 657 43.00 -13.39 -62.65
C MET A 657 41.76 -13.58 -61.76
N GLU A 658 40.65 -14.07 -62.31
CA GLU A 658 39.45 -14.43 -61.54
C GLU A 658 39.74 -15.59 -60.58
N SER A 659 40.47 -16.62 -61.00
CA SER A 659 40.89 -17.72 -60.13
C SER A 659 41.78 -17.23 -58.99
N LYS A 660 42.65 -16.24 -59.25
CA LYS A 660 43.47 -15.60 -58.22
C LYS A 660 42.62 -14.76 -57.25
N ALA A 661 41.69 -13.94 -57.76
CA ALA A 661 40.75 -13.17 -56.94
C ALA A 661 39.82 -14.09 -56.11
N ASN A 662 39.39 -15.21 -56.68
CA ASN A 662 38.62 -16.24 -56.00
C ASN A 662 39.45 -16.93 -54.91
N ARG A 663 40.73 -17.25 -55.17
CA ARG A 663 41.64 -17.79 -54.14
C ARG A 663 41.86 -16.80 -52.99
N GLU A 664 42.02 -15.52 -53.28
CA GLU A 664 42.15 -14.47 -52.26
C GLU A 664 40.85 -14.28 -51.47
N THR A 665 39.70 -14.34 -52.14
CA THR A 665 38.37 -14.29 -51.51
C THR A 665 38.15 -15.50 -50.60
N ILE A 666 38.48 -16.70 -51.07
CA ILE A 666 38.44 -17.94 -50.26
C ILE A 666 39.38 -17.81 -49.06
N MET A 667 40.60 -17.31 -49.22
CA MET A 667 41.52 -17.11 -48.09
C MET A 667 41.00 -16.10 -47.07
N ARG A 668 40.35 -15.01 -47.52
CA ARG A 668 39.73 -14.02 -46.64
C ARG A 668 38.53 -14.62 -45.89
N LEU A 669 37.66 -15.36 -46.58
CA LEU A 669 36.55 -16.10 -45.98
C LEU A 669 37.03 -17.17 -44.99
N VAL A 670 38.10 -17.92 -45.32
CA VAL A 670 38.69 -18.91 -44.40
C VAL A 670 39.27 -18.23 -43.14
N SER A 671 39.88 -17.05 -43.28
CA SER A 671 40.36 -16.25 -42.14
C SER A 671 39.21 -15.70 -41.29
N GLU A 672 38.11 -15.27 -41.91
CA GLU A 672 36.89 -14.84 -41.22
C GLU A 672 36.20 -16.00 -40.50
N VAL A 673 36.06 -17.15 -41.16
CA VAL A 673 35.55 -18.39 -40.55
C VAL A 673 36.43 -18.80 -39.37
N ALA A 674 37.76 -18.73 -39.49
CA ALA A 674 38.66 -19.03 -38.36
C ALA A 674 38.50 -18.04 -37.19
N LYS A 675 38.26 -16.75 -37.47
CA LYS A 675 37.97 -15.73 -36.45
C LYS A 675 36.63 -15.98 -35.78
N GLU A 676 35.59 -16.29 -36.54
CA GLU A 676 34.26 -16.60 -36.01
C GLU A 676 34.26 -17.91 -35.23
N GLN A 677 35.02 -18.92 -35.66
CA GLN A 677 35.19 -20.17 -34.92
C GLN A 677 35.91 -19.95 -33.58
N LYS A 678 36.86 -19.00 -33.52
CA LYS A 678 37.52 -18.58 -32.27
C LYS A 678 36.58 -17.78 -31.34
N LYS A 679 35.68 -16.97 -31.90
CA LYS A 679 34.64 -16.28 -31.11
C LYS A 679 33.60 -17.28 -30.60
N ALA A 680 33.18 -18.23 -31.43
CA ALA A 680 32.27 -19.31 -31.05
C ALA A 680 32.86 -20.17 -29.92
N SER A 681 34.15 -20.53 -29.98
CA SER A 681 34.80 -21.24 -28.86
C SER A 681 34.86 -20.40 -27.59
N GLY A 682 35.03 -19.08 -27.69
CA GLY A 682 34.87 -18.15 -26.57
C GLY A 682 33.47 -18.21 -25.96
N TYR A 683 32.42 -18.16 -26.79
CA TYR A 683 31.04 -18.27 -26.32
C TYR A 683 30.73 -19.62 -25.65
N TYR A 684 31.28 -20.73 -26.15
CA TYR A 684 31.15 -22.03 -25.48
C TYR A 684 31.80 -22.04 -24.09
N GLN A 685 32.97 -21.40 -23.95
CA GLN A 685 33.63 -21.29 -22.65
C GLN A 685 32.85 -20.40 -21.68
N ASP A 686 32.33 -19.28 -22.15
CA ASP A 686 31.49 -18.38 -21.35
C ASP A 686 30.18 -19.06 -20.93
N MET A 687 29.55 -19.82 -21.82
CA MET A 687 28.35 -20.61 -21.51
C MET A 687 28.64 -21.70 -20.47
N GLU A 688 29.80 -22.34 -20.52
CA GLU A 688 30.22 -23.32 -19.51
C GLU A 688 30.48 -22.65 -18.14
N ASN A 689 31.09 -21.46 -18.13
CA ASN A 689 31.31 -20.69 -16.91
C ASN A 689 29.97 -20.22 -16.29
N LEU A 690 29.05 -19.70 -17.12
CA LEU A 690 27.70 -19.34 -16.68
C LEU A 690 26.91 -20.55 -16.17
N SER A 691 27.09 -21.73 -16.78
CA SER A 691 26.49 -22.97 -16.28
C SER A 691 27.01 -23.33 -14.89
N LYS A 692 28.32 -23.19 -14.64
CA LYS A 692 28.92 -23.44 -13.32
C LYS A 692 28.45 -22.42 -12.27
N ASP A 693 28.31 -21.16 -12.66
CA ASP A 693 27.76 -20.12 -11.78
C ASP A 693 26.29 -20.36 -11.44
N LEU A 694 25.50 -20.82 -12.42
CA LEU A 694 24.11 -21.23 -12.22
C LEU A 694 24.01 -22.40 -11.25
N ASP A 695 24.83 -23.43 -11.41
CA ASP A 695 24.86 -24.58 -10.49
C ASP A 695 25.24 -24.15 -9.06
N SER A 696 26.23 -23.25 -8.92
CA SER A 696 26.59 -22.67 -7.62
C SER A 696 25.44 -21.88 -6.98
N ALA A 697 24.72 -21.09 -7.78
CA ALA A 697 23.57 -20.33 -7.32
C ALA A 697 22.39 -21.23 -6.92
N VAL A 698 22.15 -22.32 -7.66
CA VAL A 698 21.13 -23.33 -7.34
C VAL A 698 21.44 -24.01 -6.00
N ILE A 699 22.70 -24.37 -5.74
CA ILE A 699 23.12 -24.96 -4.46
C ILE A 699 22.89 -23.97 -3.31
N LYS A 700 23.27 -22.70 -3.48
CA LYS A 700 23.01 -21.65 -2.47
C LYS A 700 21.52 -21.46 -2.21
N ARG A 701 20.69 -21.42 -3.26
CA ARG A 701 19.22 -21.33 -3.12
C ARG A 701 18.67 -22.51 -2.32
N GLN A 702 19.10 -23.73 -2.62
CA GLN A 702 18.66 -24.93 -1.88
C GLN A 702 19.05 -24.87 -0.40
N SER A 703 20.24 -24.35 -0.08
CA SER A 703 20.66 -24.16 1.32
C SER A 703 19.79 -23.14 2.07
N LEU A 704 19.46 -22.02 1.43
CA LEU A 704 18.57 -21.00 1.99
C LEU A 704 17.14 -21.53 2.15
N GLU A 705 16.63 -22.29 1.19
CA GLU A 705 15.32 -22.95 1.31
C GLU A 705 15.26 -23.93 2.48
N MET A 706 16.36 -24.62 2.78
CA MET A 706 16.45 -25.50 3.93
C MET A 706 16.48 -24.71 5.24
N GLU A 707 17.15 -23.56 5.27
CA GLU A 707 17.16 -22.66 6.42
C GLU A 707 15.79 -22.03 6.68
N ILE A 708 15.08 -21.61 5.61
CA ILE A 708 13.69 -21.13 5.69
C ILE A 708 12.78 -22.20 6.28
N ARG A 709 12.88 -23.46 5.81
CA ARG A 709 12.10 -24.58 6.39
C ARG A 709 12.38 -24.78 7.87
N ASN A 710 13.65 -24.74 8.29
CA ASN A 710 14.01 -24.85 9.70
C ASN A 710 13.48 -23.69 10.54
N LEU A 711 13.46 -22.47 10.00
CA LEU A 711 12.88 -21.30 10.67
C LEU A 711 11.36 -21.40 10.77
N GLN A 712 10.69 -21.89 9.73
CA GLN A 712 9.24 -22.15 9.74
C GLN A 712 8.86 -23.22 10.78
N GLU A 713 9.65 -24.28 10.91
CA GLU A 713 9.43 -25.30 11.94
C GLU A 713 9.61 -24.71 13.35
N LYS A 714 10.65 -23.90 13.58
CA LYS A 714 10.84 -23.17 14.85
C LYS A 714 9.69 -22.20 15.14
N LEU A 715 9.18 -21.50 14.12
CA LEU A 715 8.06 -20.59 14.25
C LEU A 715 6.79 -21.34 14.68
N ASN A 716 6.52 -22.49 14.07
CA ASN A 716 5.38 -23.34 14.46
C ASN A 716 5.50 -23.82 15.90
N VAL A 717 6.68 -24.29 16.31
CA VAL A 717 6.92 -24.70 17.71
C VAL A 717 6.71 -23.55 18.69
N ASN A 718 7.20 -22.34 18.35
CA ASN A 718 7.00 -21.16 19.19
C ASN A 718 5.52 -20.72 19.22
N GLN A 719 4.79 -20.88 18.11
CA GLN A 719 3.37 -20.57 18.03
C GLN A 719 2.54 -21.50 18.93
N GLU A 720 2.84 -22.81 18.92
CA GLU A 720 2.21 -23.79 19.81
C GLU A 720 2.52 -23.50 21.29
N ALA A 721 3.76 -23.11 21.61
CA ALA A 721 4.14 -22.71 22.96
C ALA A 721 3.39 -21.44 23.42
N LEU A 722 3.24 -20.46 22.53
CA LEU A 722 2.50 -19.24 22.80
C LEU A 722 1.01 -19.53 23.05
N ASP A 723 0.40 -20.40 22.26
CA ASP A 723 -1.01 -20.76 22.42
C ASP A 723 -1.25 -21.56 23.70
N THR A 724 -0.28 -22.39 24.10
CA THR A 724 -0.27 -23.05 25.42
C THR A 724 -0.22 -22.02 26.55
N SER A 725 0.67 -21.02 26.46
CA SER A 725 0.78 -19.96 27.47
C SER A 725 -0.47 -19.05 27.53
N LYS A 726 -1.11 -18.78 26.39
CA LYS A 726 -2.41 -18.08 26.35
C LYS A 726 -3.49 -18.88 27.08
N GLN A 727 -3.50 -20.21 26.93
CA GLN A 727 -4.44 -21.07 27.62
C GLN A 727 -4.19 -21.09 29.14
N GLU A 728 -2.93 -21.10 29.57
CA GLU A 728 -2.56 -20.95 30.99
C GLU A 728 -3.00 -19.60 31.56
N LEU A 729 -2.78 -18.51 30.82
CA LEU A 729 -3.22 -17.17 31.20
C LEU A 729 -4.74 -17.08 31.31
N HIS A 730 -5.47 -17.74 30.40
CA HIS A 730 -6.93 -17.82 30.48
C HIS A 730 -7.38 -18.55 31.76
N ASN A 731 -6.73 -19.65 32.10
CA ASN A 731 -7.01 -20.39 33.33
C ASN A 731 -6.70 -19.57 34.58
N LEU A 732 -5.56 -18.87 34.62
CA LEU A 732 -5.20 -17.95 35.70
C LEU A 732 -6.21 -16.81 35.86
N LYS A 733 -6.66 -16.20 34.75
CA LYS A 733 -7.72 -15.18 34.78
C LYS A 733 -9.03 -15.72 35.32
N LYS A 734 -9.39 -16.97 34.99
CA LYS A 734 -10.58 -17.63 35.53
C LYS A 734 -10.46 -17.82 37.04
N SER A 735 -9.34 -18.34 37.53
CA SER A 735 -9.09 -18.50 38.96
C SER A 735 -9.05 -17.16 39.71
N SER A 736 -8.50 -16.11 39.09
CA SER A 736 -8.53 -14.75 39.66
C SER A 736 -9.96 -14.24 39.84
N LYS A 737 -10.83 -14.45 38.84
CA LYS A 737 -12.25 -14.07 38.94
C LYS A 737 -13.01 -14.88 39.99
N GLU A 738 -12.69 -16.16 40.15
CA GLU A 738 -13.25 -17.01 41.20
C GLU A 738 -12.81 -16.54 42.60
N LEU A 739 -11.55 -16.12 42.76
CA LEU A 739 -11.05 -15.51 43.99
C LEU A 739 -11.68 -14.14 44.26
N GLU A 740 -11.87 -13.30 43.25
CA GLU A 740 -12.57 -12.01 43.38
C GLU A 740 -14.03 -12.21 43.81
N ALA A 741 -14.72 -13.20 43.24
CA ALA A 741 -16.08 -13.55 43.65
C ALA A 741 -16.12 -14.06 45.11
N SER A 742 -15.16 -14.88 45.51
CA SER A 742 -15.02 -15.36 46.90
C SER A 742 -14.69 -14.22 47.88
N LEU A 743 -13.82 -13.28 47.48
CA LEU A 743 -13.50 -12.09 48.26
C LEU A 743 -14.71 -11.16 48.40
N LYS A 744 -15.53 -11.05 47.36
CA LYS A 744 -16.78 -10.29 47.37
C LYS A 744 -17.78 -10.92 48.34
N SER A 745 -17.97 -12.25 48.28
CA SER A 745 -18.82 -12.99 49.23
C SER A 745 -18.35 -12.80 50.67
N SER A 746 -17.04 -12.93 50.93
CA SER A 746 -16.47 -12.71 52.26
C SER A 746 -16.64 -11.26 52.74
N ARG A 747 -16.57 -10.27 51.84
CA ARG A 747 -16.90 -8.87 52.16
C ARG A 747 -18.38 -8.66 52.45
N GLU A 748 -19.27 -9.34 51.73
CA GLU A 748 -20.71 -9.33 52.01
C GLU A 748 -21.02 -9.97 53.36
N GLU A 749 -20.35 -11.08 53.71
CA GLU A 749 -20.42 -11.73 55.02
C GLU A 749 -19.85 -10.85 56.16
N ALA A 750 -18.74 -10.16 55.91
CA ALA A 750 -18.19 -9.19 56.85
C ALA A 750 -19.14 -8.00 57.05
N ARG A 751 -19.82 -7.55 55.98
CA ARG A 751 -20.86 -6.51 56.07
C ARG A 751 -22.07 -6.98 56.86
N THR A 752 -22.56 -8.20 56.65
CA THR A 752 -23.68 -8.72 57.45
C THR A 752 -23.30 -8.87 58.91
N ALA A 753 -22.08 -9.36 59.22
CA ALA A 753 -21.57 -9.40 60.59
C ALA A 753 -21.44 -8.00 61.22
N GLN A 754 -21.00 -7.01 60.45
CA GLN A 754 -20.89 -5.62 60.90
C GLN A 754 -22.27 -4.98 61.12
N ASN A 755 -23.25 -5.27 60.27
CA ASN A 755 -24.63 -4.83 60.47
C ASN A 755 -25.27 -5.49 61.70
N SER A 756 -24.95 -6.76 61.99
CA SER A 756 -25.37 -7.44 63.22
C SER A 756 -24.73 -6.85 64.47
N LEU A 757 -23.45 -6.42 64.40
CA LEU A 757 -22.79 -5.70 65.48
C LEU A 757 -23.44 -4.34 65.77
N GLU A 758 -23.88 -3.63 64.72
CA GLU A 758 -24.55 -2.33 64.87
C GLU A 758 -25.97 -2.48 65.43
N ALA A 759 -26.71 -3.53 65.02
CA ALA A 759 -27.98 -3.91 65.63
C ALA A 759 -27.82 -4.30 67.11
N PHE A 760 -26.73 -4.98 67.47
CA PHE A 760 -26.40 -5.31 68.87
C PHE A 760 -26.07 -4.06 69.70
N LYS A 761 -25.40 -3.05 69.12
CA LYS A 761 -25.17 -1.74 69.77
C LYS A 761 -26.48 -0.98 70.00
N GLU A 762 -27.46 -1.11 69.09
CA GLU A 762 -28.81 -0.55 69.24
C GLU A 762 -29.61 -1.26 70.34
N GLU A 763 -29.50 -2.59 70.49
CA GLU A 763 -30.09 -3.35 71.61
C GLU A 763 -29.49 -2.93 72.97
N ILE A 764 -28.17 -2.70 73.05
CA ILE A 764 -27.55 -2.18 74.29
C ILE A 764 -28.01 -0.75 74.60
N ALA A 765 -28.14 0.11 73.58
CA ALA A 765 -28.60 1.49 73.74
C ALA A 765 -30.06 1.58 74.24
N THR A 766 -30.88 0.57 73.97
CA THR A 766 -32.29 0.51 74.41
C THR A 766 -32.46 -0.09 75.82
N LEU A 767 -31.51 -0.89 76.30
CA LEU A 767 -31.55 -1.54 77.63
C LEU A 767 -30.98 -0.67 78.78
N LEU A 768 -30.40 0.49 78.51
CA LEU A 768 -29.93 1.45 79.52
C LEU A 768 -31.06 2.43 79.89
N PRO A 769 -31.61 2.44 81.13
CA PRO A 769 -32.79 3.20 81.48
C PRO A 769 -32.64 4.73 81.34
N CYS A 770 -33.68 5.34 80.76
CA CYS A 770 -33.76 6.74 80.40
C CYS A 770 -34.04 7.65 81.61
N GLY A 771 -33.12 8.59 81.83
CA GLY A 771 -33.32 9.79 82.64
C GLY A 771 -32.77 11.00 81.88
N SER A 772 -33.55 11.47 80.90
CA SER A 772 -33.42 12.74 80.14
C SER A 772 -32.43 12.90 78.97
N ALA A 773 -31.88 11.83 78.37
CA ALA A 773 -31.25 11.93 77.03
C ALA A 773 -31.34 10.62 76.22
N ILE A 774 -31.60 10.73 74.91
CA ILE A 774 -31.61 9.62 73.94
C ILE A 774 -30.15 9.18 73.71
N VAL A 775 -29.82 7.93 74.04
CA VAL A 775 -28.48 7.35 73.83
C VAL A 775 -28.35 6.91 72.37
N LYS A 776 -27.37 7.46 71.64
CA LYS A 776 -27.06 7.06 70.25
C LYS A 776 -26.16 5.81 70.22
N PRO A 777 -26.38 4.87 69.26
CA PRO A 777 -25.65 3.62 69.15
C PRO A 777 -24.24 3.85 68.59
N SER A 778 -23.29 4.21 69.45
CA SER A 778 -21.86 4.19 69.10
C SER A 778 -21.06 3.61 70.27
N GLU A 779 -20.04 2.81 69.95
CA GLU A 779 -19.16 2.14 70.92
C GLU A 779 -18.51 3.15 71.89
N LYS A 780 -18.27 4.37 71.39
CA LYS A 780 -17.77 5.51 72.15
C LYS A 780 -18.80 6.07 73.13
N THR A 781 -20.07 6.16 72.77
CA THR A 781 -21.16 6.66 73.64
C THR A 781 -21.52 5.67 74.76
N ILE A 782 -21.40 4.37 74.47
CA ILE A 782 -21.64 3.28 75.45
C ILE A 782 -20.49 3.24 76.47
N LEU A 783 -19.24 3.42 76.03
CA LEU A 783 -18.07 3.60 76.91
C LEU A 783 -18.09 4.94 77.67
N GLU A 784 -18.52 6.03 77.03
CA GLU A 784 -18.64 7.37 77.64
C GLU A 784 -19.73 7.40 78.73
N ARG A 785 -20.82 6.63 78.62
CA ARG A 785 -21.84 6.56 79.69
C ARG A 785 -21.39 5.73 80.89
N ILE A 786 -20.58 4.70 80.66
CA ILE A 786 -19.89 3.94 81.72
C ILE A 786 -18.83 4.83 82.39
N GLN A 787 -18.24 5.79 81.65
CA GLN A 787 -17.31 6.80 82.18
C GLN A 787 -18.01 8.03 82.81
N GLU A 788 -19.22 8.41 82.40
CA GLU A 788 -20.01 9.53 82.96
C GLU A 788 -20.57 9.23 84.37
N ILE A 789 -20.75 7.96 84.72
CA ILE A 789 -20.97 7.55 86.12
C ILE A 789 -19.74 7.86 86.99
N ASN A 790 -18.58 8.13 86.38
CA ASN A 790 -17.29 8.20 87.03
C ASN A 790 -16.61 9.59 86.97
N CYS A 791 -17.38 10.64 87.24
CA CYS A 791 -16.92 12.00 87.62
C CYS A 791 -16.91 13.06 86.50
N LYS A 792 -17.88 13.99 86.62
CA LYS A 792 -17.73 15.46 86.62
C LYS A 792 -16.39 16.03 86.10
N GLU A 793 -16.40 16.85 85.04
CA GLU A 793 -15.48 18.02 84.89
C GLU A 793 -15.81 18.93 83.68
N GLU A 794 -16.85 19.75 83.83
CA GLU A 794 -16.82 21.23 83.77
C GLU A 794 -15.64 21.98 83.09
N SER A 795 -15.22 21.64 81.85
CA SER A 795 -14.09 22.35 81.22
C SER A 795 -14.16 22.65 79.71
N LYS A 796 -15.33 22.83 79.08
CA LYS A 796 -15.41 23.17 77.63
C LYS A 796 -16.44 24.23 77.20
N GLU A 797 -16.96 25.04 78.12
CA GLU A 797 -17.92 26.11 77.79
C GLU A 797 -17.26 27.46 77.39
N ILE A 798 -15.96 27.62 77.66
CA ILE A 798 -15.20 28.86 77.33
C ILE A 798 -14.76 28.90 75.84
N MET A 799 -14.70 27.77 75.15
CA MET A 799 -14.13 27.70 73.79
C MET A 799 -15.12 28.12 72.69
N VAL A 800 -16.43 28.04 72.94
CA VAL A 800 -17.47 28.37 71.96
C VAL A 800 -17.67 29.89 71.84
N SER A 801 -17.56 30.63 72.95
CA SER A 801 -17.68 32.10 72.96
C SER A 801 -16.56 32.82 72.17
N GLN A 802 -15.42 32.17 71.91
CA GLN A 802 -14.31 32.76 71.15
C GLN A 802 -14.49 32.68 69.63
N LEU A 803 -15.31 31.75 69.12
CA LEU A 803 -15.53 31.57 67.69
C LEU A 803 -16.60 32.52 67.16
N GLU A 804 -17.60 32.85 67.97
CA GLU A 804 -18.68 33.78 67.60
C GLU A 804 -18.17 35.23 67.43
N SER A 805 -17.16 35.67 68.19
CA SER A 805 -16.59 37.03 68.05
C SER A 805 -15.69 37.23 66.81
N LYS A 806 -15.19 36.13 66.21
CA LYS A 806 -14.37 36.19 64.98
C LYS A 806 -15.23 36.36 63.72
N LEU A 807 -16.44 35.80 63.74
CA LEU A 807 -17.39 35.87 62.62
C LEU A 807 -17.91 37.31 62.41
N ALA A 808 -18.10 38.07 63.49
CA ALA A 808 -18.55 39.47 63.41
C ALA A 808 -17.51 40.46 62.85
N LYS A 809 -16.20 40.15 62.93
CA LYS A 809 -15.13 41.03 62.41
C LYS A 809 -14.91 40.90 60.90
N LEU A 810 -15.19 39.73 60.33
CA LEU A 810 -15.04 39.48 58.89
C LEU A 810 -16.13 40.15 58.05
N THR A 811 -17.34 40.26 58.59
CA THR A 811 -18.47 40.92 57.91
C THR A 811 -18.22 42.43 57.71
N LYS A 812 -17.54 43.08 58.66
CA LYS A 812 -17.22 44.52 58.60
C LYS A 812 -16.11 44.87 57.61
N ALA A 813 -15.18 43.95 57.35
CA ALA A 813 -14.09 44.15 56.39
C ALA A 813 -14.56 44.12 54.93
N LEU A 814 -15.65 43.40 54.65
CA LEU A 814 -16.24 43.27 53.31
C LEU A 814 -16.98 44.55 52.86
N GLU A 815 -17.60 45.26 53.80
CA GLU A 815 -18.31 46.53 53.54
C GLU A 815 -17.33 47.67 53.21
N ASP A 816 -16.18 47.76 53.89
CA ASP A 816 -15.17 48.78 53.62
C ASP A 816 -14.47 48.60 52.25
N GLN A 817 -14.34 47.35 51.78
CA GLN A 817 -13.71 47.03 50.50
C GLN A 817 -14.59 47.37 49.29
N THR A 818 -15.91 47.34 49.48
CA THR A 818 -16.90 47.71 48.46
C THR A 818 -16.93 49.22 48.21
N ARG A 819 -16.68 50.03 49.25
CA ARG A 819 -16.60 51.50 49.16
C ARG A 819 -15.36 51.97 48.36
N LEU A 820 -14.21 51.32 48.56
CA LEU A 820 -12.96 51.67 47.86
C LEU A 820 -13.00 51.37 46.35
N TYR A 821 -13.78 50.36 45.94
CA TYR A 821 -13.96 50.02 44.52
C TYR A 821 -14.72 51.12 43.75
N HIS A 822 -15.67 51.79 44.41
CA HIS A 822 -16.44 52.88 43.81
C HIS A 822 -15.60 54.16 43.61
N GLU A 823 -14.68 54.46 44.53
CA GLU A 823 -13.74 55.59 44.42
C GLU A 823 -12.65 55.39 43.35
N ALA A 824 -12.28 54.14 43.04
CA ALA A 824 -11.35 53.82 41.98
C ALA A 824 -11.96 54.04 40.57
N LEU A 825 -13.27 53.80 40.42
CA LEU A 825 -14.01 53.97 39.17
C LEU A 825 -14.11 55.46 38.74
N GLU A 826 -14.25 56.37 39.70
CA GLU A 826 -14.27 57.83 39.51
C GLU A 826 -12.92 58.39 39.03
N ARG A 827 -11.79 57.83 39.49
CA ARG A 827 -10.44 58.24 39.04
C ARG A 827 -10.14 57.77 37.61
N SER A 828 -10.64 56.59 37.21
CA SER A 828 -10.50 56.05 35.86
C SER A 828 -11.12 56.98 34.81
N ARG A 829 -12.34 57.49 35.07
CA ARG A 829 -13.03 58.42 34.16
C ARG A 829 -12.33 59.78 33.99
N LYS A 830 -11.56 60.24 34.98
CA LYS A 830 -10.75 61.47 34.87
C LYS A 830 -9.46 61.26 34.06
N ALA A 831 -8.88 60.07 34.11
CA ALA A 831 -7.70 59.72 33.31
C ALA A 831 -8.03 59.55 31.82
N GLU A 832 -9.21 59.00 31.52
CA GLU A 832 -9.72 58.79 30.15
C GLU A 832 -9.87 60.11 29.38
N LYS A 833 -10.39 61.16 30.05
CA LYS A 833 -10.55 62.50 29.48
C LYS A 833 -9.23 63.25 29.22
N CYS A 834 -8.15 62.88 29.93
CA CYS A 834 -6.81 63.42 29.67
C CYS A 834 -6.12 62.72 28.48
N SER A 835 -6.47 61.45 28.21
CA SER A 835 -5.92 60.68 27.10
C SER A 835 -6.42 61.17 25.73
N GLU A 836 -7.67 61.65 25.64
CA GLU A 836 -8.22 62.23 24.40
C GLU A 836 -7.48 63.52 23.99
N ASN A 837 -7.14 64.39 24.94
CA ASN A 837 -6.39 65.63 24.65
C ASN A 837 -4.96 65.37 24.15
N PHE A 838 -4.31 64.28 24.57
CA PHE A 838 -2.97 63.91 24.07
C PHE A 838 -3.03 63.24 22.69
N HIS A 839 -4.16 62.64 22.33
CA HIS A 839 -4.38 62.04 21.01
C HIS A 839 -4.45 63.11 19.91
N ASP A 840 -5.10 64.24 20.17
CA ASP A 840 -5.21 65.35 19.20
C ASP A 840 -3.88 66.09 18.98
N GLN A 841 -3.00 66.14 20.00
CA GLN A 841 -1.67 66.76 19.89
C GLN A 841 -0.66 65.90 19.10
N LEU A 842 -0.79 64.57 19.17
CA LEU A 842 0.05 63.63 18.42
C LEU A 842 -0.25 63.69 16.91
N LYS A 843 -1.51 63.82 16.53
CA LYS A 843 -1.94 63.88 15.13
C LYS A 843 -1.41 65.12 14.39
N HIS A 844 -1.29 66.26 15.07
CA HIS A 844 -0.72 67.49 14.49
C HIS A 844 0.80 67.39 14.26
N LEU A 845 1.53 66.66 15.11
CA LEU A 845 2.99 66.48 14.98
C LEU A 845 3.36 65.43 13.93
N GLU A 846 2.47 64.49 13.63
CA GLU A 846 2.65 63.49 12.56
C GLU A 846 2.49 64.08 11.15
N GLU A 847 1.63 65.09 10.97
CA GLU A 847 1.44 65.77 9.68
C GLU A 847 2.62 66.68 9.29
N GLU A 848 3.31 67.30 10.25
CA GLU A 848 4.51 68.13 9.99
C GLU A 848 5.76 67.31 9.64
N LEU A 849 5.87 66.06 10.12
CA LEU A 849 7.02 65.19 9.85
C LEU A 849 7.00 64.61 8.42
N LEU A 850 5.82 64.49 7.81
CA LEU A 850 5.64 63.90 6.48
C LEU A 850 6.10 64.82 5.34
N THR A 851 6.11 66.14 5.55
CA THR A 851 6.50 67.13 4.53
C THR A 851 8.02 67.36 4.45
N GLY A 852 8.78 66.99 5.49
CA GLY A 852 10.25 67.15 5.53
C GLY A 852 11.05 66.06 4.79
N ASN A 853 10.56 64.81 4.78
CA ASN A 853 11.32 63.68 4.22
C ASN A 853 11.28 63.58 2.69
N LEU A 854 10.33 64.22 2.01
CA LEU A 854 10.22 64.19 0.54
C LEU A 854 11.21 65.12 -0.18
N MET A 855 11.79 66.10 0.51
CA MET A 855 12.73 67.08 -0.09
C MET A 855 14.20 66.63 -0.06
N GLN A 856 14.55 65.61 0.73
CA GLN A 856 15.95 65.24 0.97
C GLN A 856 16.48 64.11 0.07
N ASP A 857 15.60 63.25 -0.47
CA ASP A 857 15.98 62.12 -1.32
C ASP A 857 16.07 62.47 -2.82
N GLY A 858 15.39 63.52 -3.29
CA GLY A 858 15.50 64.01 -4.67
C GLY A 858 16.87 64.61 -5.00
N LEU A 859 17.44 65.39 -4.07
CA LEU A 859 18.71 66.12 -4.28
C LEU A 859 19.96 65.24 -4.21
N LYS A 860 19.87 64.03 -3.64
CA LYS A 860 21.00 63.09 -3.52
C LYS A 860 21.22 62.25 -4.79
N LEU A 861 20.15 61.95 -5.53
CA LEU A 861 20.19 61.06 -6.69
C LEU A 861 20.68 61.76 -7.98
N GLU A 862 20.48 63.08 -8.09
CA GLU A 862 20.88 63.87 -9.27
C GLU A 862 22.39 64.20 -9.27
N LYS A 863 22.98 64.42 -8.09
CA LYS A 863 24.41 64.74 -7.91
C LYS A 863 25.33 63.57 -8.31
N GLN A 864 24.93 62.33 -8.10
CA GLN A 864 25.74 61.14 -8.43
C GLN A 864 25.72 60.77 -9.92
N LYS A 865 24.66 61.14 -10.66
CA LYS A 865 24.55 60.87 -12.10
C LYS A 865 25.38 61.83 -12.95
N TYR A 866 25.56 63.07 -12.52
CA TYR A 866 26.29 64.10 -13.27
C TYR A 866 27.83 63.91 -13.21
N LEU A 867 28.37 63.47 -12.07
CA LEU A 867 29.82 63.27 -11.89
C LEU A 867 30.36 62.06 -12.66
N LYS A 868 29.60 60.96 -12.76
CA LYS A 868 30.02 59.76 -13.53
C LYS A 868 30.00 59.97 -15.05
N PHE A 869 29.25 60.95 -15.56
CA PHE A 869 29.18 61.25 -16.98
C PHE A 869 30.36 62.11 -17.46
N LEU A 870 30.85 63.04 -16.62
CA LEU A 870 31.95 63.95 -16.98
C LEU A 870 33.32 63.26 -17.02
N ASP A 871 33.58 62.29 -16.13
CA ASP A 871 34.85 61.55 -16.14
C ASP A 871 34.98 60.61 -17.36
N GLN A 872 33.86 60.08 -17.86
CA GLN A 872 33.86 59.17 -19.01
C GLN A 872 33.96 59.88 -20.37
N LEU A 873 33.62 61.17 -20.43
CA LEU A 873 33.73 61.99 -21.64
C LEU A 873 35.16 62.54 -21.83
N ASN A 874 35.82 62.90 -20.72
CA ASN A 874 37.15 63.50 -20.73
C ASN A 874 38.25 62.48 -21.12
N GLU A 875 38.11 61.23 -20.68
CA GLU A 875 39.06 60.15 -20.99
C GLU A 875 38.94 59.64 -22.44
N LYS A 876 37.74 59.73 -23.04
CA LYS A 876 37.47 59.25 -24.41
C LYS A 876 37.79 60.26 -25.51
N MET A 877 37.93 61.55 -25.20
CA MET A 877 38.15 62.58 -26.23
C MET A 877 39.58 63.12 -26.35
N LYS A 878 40.52 62.79 -25.45
CA LYS A 878 41.95 63.21 -25.54
C LYS A 878 42.13 64.70 -25.90
N LEU A 879 41.34 65.57 -25.26
CA LEU A 879 41.18 66.99 -25.64
C LEU A 879 42.13 67.97 -24.91
N ASP A 880 43.10 67.50 -24.13
CA ASP A 880 44.05 68.40 -23.45
C ASP A 880 45.20 68.89 -24.35
N SER A 881 45.38 68.33 -25.56
CA SER A 881 46.51 68.67 -26.46
C SER A 881 46.10 69.33 -27.79
N LEU A 882 44.80 69.51 -28.04
CA LEU A 882 44.27 70.04 -29.31
C LEU A 882 43.48 71.35 -29.17
N ALA A 883 43.21 71.81 -27.95
CA ALA A 883 42.52 73.07 -27.69
C ALA A 883 43.46 74.28 -27.44
N ALA A 884 44.78 74.05 -27.38
CA ALA A 884 45.76 75.11 -27.13
C ALA A 884 46.42 75.69 -28.40
N GLU A 885 46.30 75.06 -29.57
CA GLU A 885 47.13 75.45 -30.73
C GLU A 885 46.40 75.75 -32.05
N VAL A 886 45.08 75.61 -32.17
CA VAL A 886 44.38 76.09 -33.38
C VAL A 886 43.08 76.81 -33.04
N GLY A 887 43.23 78.07 -32.64
CA GLY A 887 42.19 79.08 -32.76
C GLY A 887 41.94 79.41 -34.23
N PHE A 888 40.68 79.65 -34.57
CA PHE A 888 40.23 80.03 -35.90
C PHE A 888 40.95 81.29 -36.42
N ASP A 889 41.80 81.17 -37.44
CA ASP A 889 41.60 81.82 -38.74
C ASP A 889 42.62 81.31 -39.80
N MET A 890 42.17 81.13 -41.03
CA MET A 890 42.97 80.68 -42.18
C MET A 890 43.82 81.82 -42.73
N THR A 891 45.05 81.57 -43.23
CA THR A 891 45.42 81.87 -44.64
C THR A 891 46.88 81.54 -45.05
N MET A 892 46.96 80.72 -46.11
CA MET A 892 47.88 80.73 -47.27
C MET A 892 49.39 80.46 -47.15
N ASP A 893 50.08 80.72 -46.04
CA ASP A 893 51.56 80.55 -46.01
C ASP A 893 52.03 79.16 -45.58
N VAL A 894 51.15 78.35 -44.99
CA VAL A 894 51.44 76.94 -44.63
C VAL A 894 51.33 76.00 -45.85
N ILE A 895 50.61 76.40 -46.90
CA ILE A 895 50.44 75.60 -48.11
C ILE A 895 51.69 75.66 -49.00
N LEU A 896 52.37 76.82 -49.05
CA LEU A 896 53.63 77.00 -49.80
C LEU A 896 54.79 76.20 -49.19
N GLY A 897 54.90 76.15 -47.86
CA GLY A 897 55.90 75.33 -47.16
C GLY A 897 55.69 73.82 -47.33
N ARG A 898 54.46 73.36 -47.60
CA ARG A 898 54.16 71.94 -47.79
C ARG A 898 54.47 71.45 -49.22
N VAL A 899 54.44 72.34 -50.22
CA VAL A 899 54.79 72.00 -51.61
C VAL A 899 56.30 71.83 -51.79
N GLU A 900 57.13 72.64 -51.13
CA GLU A 900 58.60 72.50 -51.18
C GLU A 900 59.12 71.26 -50.43
N GLN A 901 58.37 70.76 -49.45
CA GLN A 901 58.71 69.54 -48.71
C GLN A 901 58.40 68.26 -49.51
N LEU A 902 57.39 68.27 -50.38
CA LEU A 902 56.97 67.12 -51.18
C LEU A 902 57.92 66.83 -52.37
N VAL A 903 58.53 67.87 -52.94
CA VAL A 903 59.52 67.72 -54.03
C VAL A 903 60.81 67.03 -53.55
N LYS A 904 61.16 67.16 -52.27
CA LYS A 904 62.34 66.52 -51.68
C LYS A 904 62.12 65.04 -51.31
N LEU A 905 60.87 64.65 -51.04
CA LEU A 905 60.49 63.28 -50.65
C LEU A 905 60.31 62.33 -51.85
N GLU A 906 60.01 62.85 -53.05
CA GLU A 906 59.93 62.02 -54.26
C GLU A 906 61.29 61.45 -54.70
N GLY A 907 62.40 62.13 -54.38
CA GLY A 907 63.76 61.64 -54.66
C GLY A 907 64.14 60.41 -53.82
N ASP A 908 63.74 60.38 -52.55
CA ASP A 908 64.03 59.27 -51.63
C ASP A 908 63.10 58.06 -51.87
N ALA A 909 61.85 58.31 -52.31
CA ALA A 909 60.87 57.26 -52.63
C ALA A 909 61.27 56.38 -53.84
N VAL A 910 62.06 56.91 -54.79
CA VAL A 910 62.53 56.15 -55.97
C VAL A 910 63.64 55.16 -55.60
N VAL A 911 64.42 55.43 -54.55
CA VAL A 911 65.43 54.51 -54.03
C VAL A 911 64.79 53.41 -53.18
N GLU A 912 63.81 53.76 -52.32
CA GLU A 912 63.06 52.78 -51.52
C GLU A 912 62.22 51.82 -52.38
N ASN A 913 61.63 52.28 -53.49
CA ASN A 913 60.87 51.44 -54.41
C ASN A 913 61.72 50.35 -55.09
N LYS A 914 63.02 50.57 -55.24
CA LYS A 914 63.96 49.57 -55.81
C LYS A 914 64.26 48.44 -54.82
N THR A 915 64.32 48.75 -53.52
CA THR A 915 64.42 47.77 -52.42
C THR A 915 63.10 47.07 -52.11
N ALA A 916 61.96 47.77 -52.21
CA ALA A 916 60.62 47.20 -52.04
C ALA A 916 60.26 46.22 -53.16
N ALA A 917 60.67 46.46 -54.40
CA ALA A 917 60.49 45.51 -55.51
C ALA A 917 61.25 44.19 -55.28
N TYR A 918 62.41 44.23 -54.61
CA TYR A 918 63.20 43.04 -54.29
C TYR A 918 62.61 42.27 -53.09
N SER A 919 62.07 42.96 -52.08
CA SER A 919 61.38 42.33 -50.95
C SER A 919 60.03 41.73 -51.33
N LEU A 920 59.27 42.39 -52.21
CA LEU A 920 58.02 41.88 -52.79
C LEU A 920 58.26 40.64 -53.65
N ARG A 921 59.36 40.57 -54.42
CA ARG A 921 59.74 39.35 -55.16
C ARG A 921 60.04 38.16 -54.23
N ARG A 922 60.65 38.41 -53.07
CA ARG A 922 60.92 37.38 -52.05
C ARG A 922 59.64 36.94 -51.33
N GLN A 923 58.75 37.88 -51.02
CA GLN A 923 57.43 37.58 -50.44
C GLN A 923 56.52 36.84 -51.43
N LEU A 924 56.57 37.16 -52.72
CA LEU A 924 55.82 36.45 -53.77
C LEU A 924 56.28 34.98 -53.86
N LYS A 925 57.59 34.72 -53.75
CA LYS A 925 58.13 33.34 -53.71
C LYS A 925 57.67 32.58 -52.47
N ALA A 926 57.71 33.22 -51.30
CA ALA A 926 57.24 32.60 -50.04
C ALA A 926 55.71 32.37 -50.01
N GLN A 927 54.92 33.25 -50.63
CA GLN A 927 53.47 33.08 -50.79
C GLN A 927 53.14 31.95 -51.77
N LYS A 928 53.96 31.76 -52.81
CA LYS A 928 53.82 30.67 -53.78
C LYS A 928 54.10 29.30 -53.15
N GLU A 929 55.16 29.19 -52.36
CA GLU A 929 55.48 27.98 -51.57
C GLU A 929 54.40 27.69 -50.51
N LYS A 930 53.81 28.72 -49.89
CA LYS A 930 52.64 28.56 -49.00
C LYS A 930 51.37 28.12 -49.72
N LEU A 931 51.16 28.56 -50.97
CA LEU A 931 50.02 28.16 -51.77
C LEU A 931 50.15 26.68 -52.19
N GLU A 932 51.33 26.25 -52.63
CA GLU A 932 51.61 24.85 -52.96
C GLU A 932 51.45 23.93 -51.73
N SER A 933 51.88 24.38 -50.55
CA SER A 933 51.64 23.66 -49.28
C SER A 933 50.16 23.56 -48.93
N LYS A 934 49.37 24.64 -49.12
CA LYS A 934 47.92 24.62 -48.90
C LYS A 934 47.18 23.76 -49.91
N GLU A 935 47.64 23.72 -51.16
CA GLU A 935 47.08 22.88 -52.21
C GLU A 935 47.33 21.39 -51.92
N LEU A 936 48.53 21.05 -51.41
CA LEU A 936 48.84 19.72 -50.91
C LEU A 936 47.95 19.32 -49.71
N HIS A 937 47.67 20.28 -48.80
CA HIS A 937 46.74 20.06 -47.69
C HIS A 937 45.30 19.85 -48.15
N VAL A 938 44.84 20.62 -49.14
CA VAL A 938 43.50 20.44 -49.74
C VAL A 938 43.38 19.08 -50.44
N ASN A 939 44.43 18.61 -51.10
CA ASN A 939 44.45 17.27 -51.72
C ASN A 939 44.41 16.16 -50.67
N LEU A 940 45.15 16.30 -49.55
CA LEU A 940 45.05 15.39 -48.41
C LEU A 940 43.66 15.38 -47.78
N LEU A 941 43.01 16.55 -47.66
CA LEU A 941 41.64 16.64 -47.16
C LEU A 941 40.63 16.01 -48.12
N ARG A 942 40.80 16.17 -49.43
CA ARG A 942 39.99 15.49 -50.44
C ARG A 942 40.12 13.97 -50.32
N GLN A 943 41.36 13.45 -50.22
CA GLN A 943 41.58 12.02 -49.95
C GLN A 943 40.95 11.56 -48.63
N LYS A 944 41.00 12.38 -47.58
CA LYS A 944 40.37 12.08 -46.30
C LYS A 944 38.84 12.03 -46.42
N ILE A 945 38.24 12.91 -47.22
CA ILE A 945 36.80 12.91 -47.50
C ILE A 945 36.42 11.64 -48.26
N THR A 946 37.18 11.25 -49.28
CA THR A 946 36.90 10.01 -50.03
C THR A 946 37.01 8.77 -49.13
N GLN A 947 38.02 8.72 -48.27
CA GLN A 947 38.18 7.65 -47.28
C GLN A 947 37.03 7.62 -46.27
N LEU A 948 36.56 8.79 -45.81
CA LEU A 948 35.40 8.88 -44.91
C LEU A 948 34.07 8.51 -45.60
N GLU A 949 33.94 8.78 -46.90
CA GLU A 949 32.79 8.37 -47.71
C GLU A 949 32.77 6.85 -47.93
N GLU A 950 33.92 6.24 -48.19
CA GLU A 950 34.08 4.77 -48.24
C GLU A 950 33.78 4.15 -46.87
N GLU A 951 34.31 4.69 -45.77
CA GLU A 951 33.97 4.24 -44.42
C GLU A 951 32.47 4.39 -44.12
N LYS A 952 31.82 5.45 -44.61
CA LYS A 952 30.37 5.65 -44.47
C LYS A 952 29.58 4.60 -45.25
N GLN A 953 30.00 4.25 -46.46
CA GLN A 953 29.37 3.18 -47.25
C GLN A 953 29.55 1.81 -46.59
N VAL A 954 30.74 1.50 -46.07
CA VAL A 954 30.99 0.26 -45.31
C VAL A 954 30.13 0.22 -44.03
N ARG A 955 30.01 1.32 -43.30
CA ARG A 955 29.13 1.40 -42.12
C ARG A 955 27.65 1.24 -42.48
N ALA A 956 27.22 1.74 -43.63
CA ALA A 956 25.85 1.55 -44.11
C ALA A 956 25.57 0.08 -44.47
N ALA A 957 26.51 -0.60 -45.14
CA ALA A 957 26.41 -2.03 -45.42
C ALA A 957 26.36 -2.87 -44.13
N LEU A 958 27.22 -2.55 -43.15
CA LEU A 958 27.22 -3.21 -41.83
C LEU A 958 25.93 -2.94 -41.04
N ALA A 959 25.28 -1.78 -41.24
CA ALA A 959 23.99 -1.50 -40.62
C ALA A 959 22.88 -2.37 -41.22
N VAL A 960 22.89 -2.57 -42.55
CA VAL A 960 21.93 -3.46 -43.24
C VAL A 960 22.13 -4.92 -42.80
N GLU A 961 23.36 -5.42 -42.76
CA GLU A 961 23.65 -6.78 -42.26
C GLU A 961 23.24 -6.95 -40.79
N ARG A 962 23.45 -5.91 -39.96
CA ARG A 962 23.00 -5.91 -38.57
C ARG A 962 21.48 -5.95 -38.47
N ASP A 963 20.76 -5.24 -39.32
CA ASP A 963 19.29 -5.22 -39.34
C ASP A 963 18.72 -6.56 -39.82
N GLU A 964 19.37 -7.21 -40.79
CA GLU A 964 19.04 -8.58 -41.22
C GLU A 964 19.31 -9.61 -40.12
N ALA A 965 20.45 -9.51 -39.42
CA ALA A 965 20.76 -10.35 -38.27
C ALA A 965 19.75 -10.14 -37.13
N ASN A 966 19.36 -8.89 -36.86
CA ASN A 966 18.33 -8.56 -35.87
C ASN A 966 16.97 -9.14 -36.27
N LEU A 967 16.62 -9.14 -37.56
CA LEU A 967 15.39 -9.75 -38.07
C LEU A 967 15.42 -11.28 -37.89
N ALA A 968 16.56 -11.93 -38.13
CA ALA A 968 16.75 -13.36 -37.89
C ALA A 968 16.63 -13.70 -36.40
N VAL A 969 17.23 -12.90 -35.52
CA VAL A 969 17.12 -13.04 -34.06
C VAL A 969 15.66 -12.89 -33.61
N ARG A 970 14.90 -11.94 -34.16
CA ARG A 970 13.46 -11.78 -33.86
C ARG A 970 12.63 -12.99 -34.31
N LYS A 971 12.95 -13.57 -35.48
CA LYS A 971 12.29 -14.81 -35.95
C LYS A 971 12.59 -15.99 -35.03
N LEU A 972 13.84 -16.14 -34.59
CA LEU A 972 14.24 -17.17 -33.64
C LEU A 972 13.58 -16.98 -32.27
N HIS A 973 13.46 -15.74 -31.77
CA HIS A 973 12.72 -15.45 -30.53
C HIS A 973 11.25 -15.84 -30.64
N LYS A 974 10.56 -15.50 -31.75
CA LYS A 974 9.17 -15.94 -31.98
C LYS A 974 9.04 -17.47 -32.03
N MET A 975 10.06 -18.17 -32.54
CA MET A 975 10.09 -19.63 -32.55
C MET A 975 10.27 -20.20 -31.13
N ILE A 976 11.17 -19.60 -30.34
CA ILE A 976 11.37 -19.95 -28.93
C ILE A 976 10.07 -19.73 -28.14
N GLU A 977 9.39 -18.60 -28.31
CA GLU A 977 8.09 -18.33 -27.66
C GLU A 977 7.03 -19.36 -28.03
N ARG A 978 6.95 -19.76 -29.30
CA ARG A 978 6.02 -20.82 -29.73
C ARG A 978 6.35 -22.16 -29.09
N LEU A 979 7.62 -22.54 -29.05
CA LEU A 979 8.07 -23.79 -28.42
C LEU A 979 7.87 -23.74 -26.89
N GLN A 980 8.07 -22.59 -26.26
CA GLN A 980 7.82 -22.39 -24.83
C GLN A 980 6.33 -22.55 -24.51
N LYS A 981 5.44 -21.92 -25.30
CA LYS A 981 3.99 -22.10 -25.18
C LYS A 981 3.57 -23.57 -25.33
N GLN A 982 4.15 -24.30 -26.28
CA GLN A 982 3.89 -25.73 -26.43
C GLN A 982 4.40 -26.56 -25.24
N LEU A 983 5.58 -26.21 -24.70
CA LEU A 983 6.13 -26.86 -23.52
C LEU A 983 5.27 -26.61 -22.27
N ASP A 984 4.75 -25.40 -22.11
CA ASP A 984 3.92 -25.04 -20.97
C ASP A 984 2.54 -25.72 -21.06
N LEU A 985 1.95 -25.82 -22.25
CA LEU A 985 0.74 -26.62 -22.48
C LEU A 985 0.98 -28.11 -22.17
N ALA A 986 2.14 -28.64 -22.56
CA ALA A 986 2.52 -30.02 -22.24
C ALA A 986 2.76 -30.23 -20.73
N ARG A 987 3.26 -29.21 -20.02
CA ARG A 987 3.40 -29.25 -18.56
C ARG A 987 2.05 -29.20 -17.85
N GLU A 988 1.15 -28.33 -18.31
CA GLU A 988 -0.20 -28.16 -17.76
C GLU A 988 -1.01 -29.46 -17.89
N THR A 989 -0.97 -30.07 -19.08
CA THR A 989 -1.61 -31.39 -19.30
C THR A 989 -1.00 -32.48 -18.42
N ASN A 990 0.32 -32.47 -18.19
CA ASN A 990 0.98 -33.43 -17.30
C ASN A 990 0.60 -33.19 -15.82
N THR A 991 0.44 -31.94 -15.39
CA THR A 991 -0.06 -31.62 -14.04
C THR A 991 -1.51 -32.02 -13.85
N ASP A 992 -2.39 -31.80 -14.85
CA ASP A 992 -3.79 -32.25 -14.81
C ASP A 992 -3.89 -33.78 -14.75
N LEU A 993 -3.07 -34.48 -15.54
CA LEU A 993 -2.99 -35.95 -15.48
C LEU A 993 -2.48 -36.45 -14.12
N LYS A 994 -1.52 -35.76 -13.50
CA LYS A 994 -1.05 -36.10 -12.14
C LYS A 994 -2.12 -35.85 -11.08
N ALA A 995 -2.88 -34.76 -11.18
CA ALA A 995 -4.00 -34.47 -10.30
C ALA A 995 -5.08 -35.56 -10.41
N LYS A 996 -5.48 -35.91 -11.64
CA LYS A 996 -6.42 -37.01 -11.91
C LYS A 996 -5.91 -38.35 -11.38
N LEU A 997 -4.61 -38.62 -11.48
CA LEU A 997 -4.01 -39.84 -10.93
C LEU A 997 -4.07 -39.85 -9.39
N SER A 998 -3.82 -38.70 -8.75
CA SER A 998 -3.94 -38.54 -7.31
C SER A 998 -5.38 -38.75 -6.84
N GLU A 999 -6.36 -38.12 -7.48
CA GLU A 999 -7.78 -38.32 -7.20
C GLU A 999 -8.19 -39.79 -7.36
N THR A 1000 -7.72 -40.44 -8.43
CA THR A 1000 -7.95 -41.88 -8.64
C THR A 1000 -7.34 -42.72 -7.52
N SER A 1001 -6.16 -42.36 -7.03
CA SER A 1001 -5.51 -43.06 -5.92
C SER A 1001 -6.24 -42.87 -4.59
N GLU A 1002 -6.75 -41.67 -4.31
CA GLU A 1002 -7.57 -41.39 -3.13
C GLU A 1002 -8.91 -42.12 -3.16
N LEU A 1003 -9.58 -42.16 -4.32
CA LEU A 1003 -10.80 -42.93 -4.51
C LEU A 1003 -10.55 -44.43 -4.30
N LYS A 1004 -9.39 -44.93 -4.73
CA LYS A 1004 -8.99 -46.33 -4.50
C LYS A 1004 -8.75 -46.61 -3.01
N ILE A 1005 -8.11 -45.69 -2.29
CA ILE A 1005 -7.92 -45.79 -0.83
C ILE A 1005 -9.26 -45.78 -0.12
N LYS A 1006 -10.15 -44.83 -0.43
CA LYS A 1006 -11.51 -44.76 0.13
C LYS A 1006 -12.32 -46.03 -0.15
N THR A 1007 -12.21 -46.58 -1.36
CA THR A 1007 -12.87 -47.84 -1.72
C THR A 1007 -12.31 -49.02 -0.90
N LEU A 1008 -11.00 -49.07 -0.67
CA LEU A 1008 -10.38 -50.09 0.19
C LEU A 1008 -10.80 -49.96 1.65
N GLU A 1009 -10.87 -48.74 2.18
CA GLU A 1009 -11.36 -48.46 3.54
C GLU A 1009 -12.84 -48.85 3.68
N GLN A 1010 -13.67 -48.46 2.72
CA GLN A 1010 -15.07 -48.87 2.68
C GLN A 1010 -15.22 -50.39 2.65
N ASN A 1011 -14.45 -51.09 1.81
CA ASN A 1011 -14.46 -52.55 1.78
C ASN A 1011 -14.05 -53.17 3.13
N LYS A 1012 -13.06 -52.58 3.82
CA LYS A 1012 -12.65 -53.03 5.14
C LYS A 1012 -13.75 -52.82 6.18
N THR A 1013 -14.43 -51.67 6.17
CA THR A 1013 -15.58 -51.43 7.05
C THR A 1013 -16.74 -52.37 6.76
N ILE A 1014 -17.03 -52.66 5.50
CA ILE A 1014 -18.04 -53.64 5.10
C ILE A 1014 -17.67 -55.03 5.61
N GLU A 1015 -16.40 -55.42 5.52
CA GLU A 1015 -15.92 -56.71 6.03
C GLU A 1015 -16.04 -56.81 7.56
N GLU A 1016 -15.72 -55.74 8.28
CA GLU A 1016 -15.88 -55.65 9.74
C GLU A 1016 -17.35 -55.68 10.16
N LEU A 1017 -18.21 -54.92 9.46
CA LEU A 1017 -19.66 -54.94 9.66
C LEU A 1017 -20.24 -56.32 9.38
N SER A 1018 -19.82 -56.98 8.29
CA SER A 1018 -20.24 -58.35 7.96
C SER A 1018 -19.81 -59.36 9.03
N LYS A 1019 -18.58 -59.25 9.56
CA LYS A 1019 -18.13 -60.05 10.71
C LYS A 1019 -18.97 -59.78 11.96
N SER A 1020 -19.31 -58.52 12.22
CA SER A 1020 -20.15 -58.14 13.37
C SER A 1020 -21.59 -58.67 13.23
N GLN A 1021 -22.17 -58.55 12.03
CA GLN A 1021 -23.47 -59.10 11.68
C GLN A 1021 -23.48 -60.61 11.87
N GLY A 1022 -22.46 -61.33 11.38
CA GLY A 1022 -22.32 -62.76 11.58
C GLY A 1022 -22.19 -63.17 13.05
N LYS A 1023 -21.57 -62.35 13.91
CA LYS A 1023 -21.55 -62.58 15.37
C LYS A 1023 -22.92 -62.34 16.00
N LEU A 1024 -23.59 -61.27 15.62
CA LEU A 1024 -24.94 -60.92 16.07
C LEU A 1024 -25.95 -62.00 15.67
N GLU A 1025 -25.89 -62.53 14.44
CA GLU A 1025 -26.76 -63.61 13.97
C GLU A 1025 -26.55 -64.88 14.81
N ARG A 1026 -25.29 -65.26 15.10
CA ARG A 1026 -24.99 -66.40 15.99
C ARG A 1026 -25.49 -66.18 17.42
N MET A 1027 -25.37 -64.96 17.95
CA MET A 1027 -25.90 -64.61 19.27
C MET A 1027 -27.42 -64.68 19.29
N LYS A 1028 -28.07 -64.18 18.25
CA LYS A 1028 -29.53 -64.27 18.05
C LYS A 1028 -29.98 -65.72 17.96
N GLU A 1029 -29.34 -66.56 17.15
CA GLU A 1029 -29.66 -68.00 17.09
C GLU A 1029 -29.47 -68.69 18.45
N LYS A 1030 -28.43 -68.33 19.21
CA LYS A 1030 -28.19 -68.88 20.55
C LYS A 1030 -29.27 -68.41 21.53
N ALA A 1031 -29.64 -67.14 21.50
CA ALA A 1031 -30.71 -66.57 22.31
C ALA A 1031 -32.07 -67.17 21.94
N GLU A 1032 -32.37 -67.37 20.66
CA GLU A 1032 -33.59 -68.03 20.19
C GLU A 1032 -33.65 -69.50 20.65
N LYS A 1033 -32.53 -70.24 20.60
CA LYS A 1033 -32.45 -71.60 21.15
C LYS A 1033 -32.68 -71.62 22.66
N GLN A 1034 -32.06 -70.69 23.40
CA GLN A 1034 -32.28 -70.56 24.84
C GLN A 1034 -33.72 -70.17 25.17
N LEU A 1035 -34.31 -69.24 24.42
CA LEU A 1035 -35.71 -68.83 24.60
C LEU A 1035 -36.66 -69.98 24.30
N LYS A 1036 -36.42 -70.77 23.24
CA LYS A 1036 -37.20 -71.98 22.94
C LYS A 1036 -37.09 -72.98 24.09
N SER A 1037 -35.89 -73.24 24.61
CA SER A 1037 -35.67 -74.14 25.76
C SER A 1037 -36.38 -73.65 27.02
N ALA A 1038 -36.23 -72.37 27.36
CA ALA A 1038 -36.90 -71.76 28.51
C ALA A 1038 -38.42 -71.78 28.36
N LYS A 1039 -38.94 -71.53 27.15
CA LYS A 1039 -40.38 -71.62 26.85
C LYS A 1039 -40.89 -73.05 27.00
N THR A 1040 -40.15 -74.07 26.55
CA THR A 1040 -40.53 -75.48 26.75
C THR A 1040 -40.49 -75.88 28.21
N GLU A 1041 -39.49 -75.45 28.98
CA GLU A 1041 -39.43 -75.70 30.43
C GLU A 1041 -40.56 -75.00 31.18
N LEU A 1042 -40.89 -73.77 30.80
CA LEU A 1042 -41.98 -73.01 31.41
C LEU A 1042 -43.33 -73.65 31.13
N LEU A 1043 -43.58 -74.11 29.89
CA LEU A 1043 -44.79 -74.88 29.55
C LEU A 1043 -44.88 -76.21 30.31
N LEU A 1044 -43.76 -76.91 30.51
CA LEU A 1044 -43.70 -78.12 31.32
C LEU A 1044 -44.01 -77.84 32.79
N LYS A 1045 -43.44 -76.77 33.36
CA LYS A 1045 -43.73 -76.34 34.74
C LYS A 1045 -45.17 -75.87 34.91
N GLU A 1046 -45.71 -75.15 33.94
CA GLU A 1046 -47.10 -74.71 33.93
C GLU A 1046 -48.04 -75.92 33.91
N ARG A 1047 -47.82 -76.88 33.00
CA ARG A 1047 -48.59 -78.14 32.98
C ARG A 1047 -48.52 -78.89 34.30
N LYS A 1048 -47.32 -79.04 34.86
CA LYS A 1048 -47.14 -79.71 36.16
C LYS A 1048 -47.87 -78.96 37.28
N ALA A 1049 -47.78 -77.64 37.33
CA ALA A 1049 -48.51 -76.83 38.30
C ALA A 1049 -50.04 -76.93 38.13
N THR A 1050 -50.54 -77.00 36.90
CA THR A 1050 -51.98 -77.23 36.66
C THR A 1050 -52.42 -78.62 37.08
N GLU A 1051 -51.62 -79.66 36.84
CA GLU A 1051 -51.90 -81.02 37.29
C GLU A 1051 -51.88 -81.12 38.83
N ASP A 1052 -50.90 -80.51 39.48
CA ASP A 1052 -50.80 -80.50 40.94
C ASP A 1052 -51.96 -79.68 41.56
N LYS A 1053 -52.37 -78.58 40.92
CA LYS A 1053 -53.56 -77.82 41.32
C LYS A 1053 -54.83 -78.65 41.20
N GLU A 1054 -55.01 -79.40 40.11
CA GLU A 1054 -56.19 -80.25 39.93
C GLU A 1054 -56.19 -81.42 40.92
N LYS A 1055 -55.03 -82.02 41.21
CA LYS A 1055 -54.89 -83.03 42.28
C LYS A 1055 -55.24 -82.46 43.65
N ALA A 1056 -54.74 -81.27 43.99
CA ALA A 1056 -55.04 -80.61 45.25
C ALA A 1056 -56.53 -80.27 45.37
N LYS A 1057 -57.16 -79.82 44.28
CA LYS A 1057 -58.60 -79.55 44.22
C LYS A 1057 -59.43 -80.83 44.42
N ASN A 1058 -59.06 -81.93 43.75
CA ASN A 1058 -59.74 -83.22 43.91
C ASN A 1058 -59.59 -83.78 45.33
N MET A 1059 -58.41 -83.64 45.95
CA MET A 1059 -58.21 -84.00 47.37
C MET A 1059 -59.05 -83.12 48.30
N LEU A 1060 -59.13 -81.82 48.02
CA LEU A 1060 -59.95 -80.90 48.84
C LEU A 1060 -61.44 -81.24 48.73
N GLU A 1061 -61.94 -81.56 47.54
CA GLU A 1061 -63.32 -82.03 47.36
C GLU A 1061 -63.58 -83.35 48.11
N ALA A 1062 -62.64 -84.30 48.07
CA ALA A 1062 -62.74 -85.54 48.83
C ALA A 1062 -62.81 -85.27 50.35
N VAL A 1063 -61.89 -84.49 50.90
CA VAL A 1063 -61.89 -84.13 52.34
C VAL A 1063 -63.14 -83.36 52.73
N THR A 1064 -63.61 -82.45 51.88
CA THR A 1064 -64.85 -81.69 52.13
C THR A 1064 -66.06 -82.61 52.16
N SER A 1065 -66.12 -83.62 51.29
CA SER A 1065 -67.19 -84.61 51.28
C SER A 1065 -67.17 -85.48 52.54
N GLU A 1066 -66.00 -85.95 52.98
CA GLU A 1066 -65.85 -86.71 54.23
C GLU A 1066 -66.24 -85.88 55.46
N LEU A 1067 -65.82 -84.61 55.51
CA LEU A 1067 -66.17 -83.70 56.60
C LEU A 1067 -67.69 -83.47 56.65
N LYS A 1068 -68.36 -83.38 55.50
CA LYS A 1068 -69.82 -83.26 55.42
C LYS A 1068 -70.52 -84.50 55.99
N VAL A 1069 -70.01 -85.70 55.68
CA VAL A 1069 -70.52 -86.97 56.22
C VAL A 1069 -70.33 -87.05 57.73
N LEU A 1070 -69.14 -86.70 58.24
CA LEU A 1070 -68.85 -86.66 59.69
C LEU A 1070 -69.72 -85.65 60.44
N LYS A 1071 -70.03 -84.52 59.83
CA LYS A 1071 -70.89 -83.51 60.43
C LYS A 1071 -72.34 -84.00 60.57
N THR A 1072 -72.84 -84.76 59.60
CA THR A 1072 -74.17 -85.40 59.69
C THR A 1072 -74.22 -86.49 60.75
N THR A 1073 -73.19 -87.34 60.87
CA THR A 1073 -73.18 -88.40 61.90
C THR A 1073 -73.07 -87.85 63.32
N LEU A 1074 -72.29 -86.77 63.52
CA LEU A 1074 -72.20 -86.09 64.81
C LEU A 1074 -73.55 -85.47 65.23
N ALA A 1075 -74.30 -84.89 64.29
CA ALA A 1075 -75.62 -84.33 64.56
C ALA A 1075 -76.64 -85.40 64.99
N GLU A 1076 -76.58 -86.60 64.41
CA GLU A 1076 -77.43 -87.73 64.82
C GLU A 1076 -77.08 -88.26 66.21
N LEU A 1077 -75.79 -88.35 66.56
CA LEU A 1077 -75.36 -88.78 67.89
C LEU A 1077 -75.82 -87.82 68.99
N ALA A 1078 -75.67 -86.50 68.78
CA ALA A 1078 -76.14 -85.49 69.73
C ALA A 1078 -77.67 -85.53 69.94
N LYS A 1079 -78.44 -85.94 68.92
CA LYS A 1079 -79.89 -86.11 69.03
C LYS A 1079 -80.27 -87.34 69.86
N ARG A 1080 -79.55 -88.47 69.70
CA ARG A 1080 -79.79 -89.69 70.49
C ARG A 1080 -79.46 -89.51 71.97
N GLU A 1081 -78.39 -88.80 72.29
CA GLU A 1081 -78.00 -88.51 73.67
C GLU A 1081 -79.10 -87.74 74.41
N ARG A 1082 -79.66 -86.71 73.76
CA ARG A 1082 -80.73 -85.88 74.33
C ARG A 1082 -82.00 -86.69 74.60
N GLN A 1083 -82.37 -87.60 73.69
CA GLN A 1083 -83.53 -88.49 73.88
C GLN A 1083 -83.36 -89.48 75.05
N LEU A 1084 -82.14 -89.95 75.31
CA LEU A 1084 -81.87 -90.85 76.44
C LEU A 1084 -81.93 -90.10 77.79
N ALA A 1085 -81.47 -88.85 77.84
CA ALA A 1085 -81.61 -88.01 79.02
C ALA A 1085 -83.09 -87.73 79.36
N ASP A 1086 -83.89 -87.36 78.35
CA ASP A 1086 -85.33 -87.11 78.53
C ASP A 1086 -86.08 -88.38 78.99
N PHE A 1087 -85.73 -89.55 78.43
CA PHE A 1087 -86.34 -90.82 78.85
C PHE A 1087 -86.04 -91.16 80.31
N ARG A 1088 -84.81 -90.92 80.78
CA ARG A 1088 -84.41 -91.12 82.17
C ARG A 1088 -85.21 -90.24 83.13
N GLU A 1089 -85.44 -88.98 82.76
CA GLU A 1089 -86.22 -88.04 83.55
C GLU A 1089 -87.70 -88.49 83.68
N VAL A 1090 -88.34 -88.83 82.56
CA VAL A 1090 -89.75 -89.26 82.54
C VAL A 1090 -89.96 -90.53 83.36
N VAL A 1091 -89.09 -91.53 83.21
CA VAL A 1091 -89.20 -92.80 83.95
C VAL A 1091 -89.00 -92.60 85.45
N SER A 1092 -88.07 -91.73 85.85
CA SER A 1092 -87.87 -91.39 87.27
C SER A 1092 -89.10 -90.73 87.87
N GLN A 1093 -89.74 -89.84 87.11
CA GLN A 1093 -90.98 -89.14 87.48
C GLN A 1093 -92.17 -90.12 87.61
N MET A 1094 -92.30 -91.09 86.71
CA MET A 1094 -93.38 -92.09 86.75
C MET A 1094 -93.25 -93.10 87.91
N LEU A 1095 -92.04 -93.32 88.46
CA LEU A 1095 -91.79 -94.24 89.57
C LEU A 1095 -91.87 -93.58 90.96
N GLY A 1096 -92.25 -92.30 91.03
CA GLY A 1096 -92.46 -91.55 92.28
C GLY A 1096 -91.19 -91.39 93.11
N LEU A 1097 -90.03 -91.30 92.44
CA LEU A 1097 -88.73 -91.04 93.08
C LEU A 1097 -88.43 -89.54 92.97
N ASP A 1098 -88.02 -88.92 94.08
CA ASP A 1098 -87.78 -87.47 94.15
C ASP A 1098 -86.52 -87.06 93.34
N ILE A 1099 -86.73 -86.20 92.35
CA ILE A 1099 -85.76 -85.79 91.33
C ILE A 1099 -84.77 -84.73 91.86
N ALA A 1100 -84.97 -84.19 93.07
CA ALA A 1100 -84.07 -83.19 93.67
C ALA A 1100 -82.80 -83.77 94.31
N SER A 1101 -82.66 -85.10 94.40
CA SER A 1101 -81.48 -85.78 94.95
C SER A 1101 -80.52 -86.20 93.84
N LEU A 1102 -79.37 -85.52 93.77
CA LEU A 1102 -78.31 -85.71 92.77
C LEU A 1102 -77.45 -86.95 93.08
N ALA A 1103 -78.10 -88.11 93.21
CA ALA A 1103 -77.54 -89.46 93.15
C ALA A 1103 -78.68 -90.47 93.32
N LEU A 1104 -79.55 -90.61 92.31
CA LEU A 1104 -80.40 -91.81 92.16
C LEU A 1104 -79.66 -92.77 91.22
N PRO A 1105 -79.06 -93.87 91.73
CA PRO A 1105 -78.40 -94.86 90.89
C PRO A 1105 -79.45 -95.61 90.05
N ASP A 1106 -79.13 -95.89 88.79
CA ASP A 1106 -80.07 -96.50 87.85
C ASP A 1106 -80.62 -97.87 88.33
N TYR A 1107 -79.93 -98.55 89.26
CA TYR A 1107 -80.42 -99.80 89.83
C TYR A 1107 -81.73 -99.64 90.63
N GLU A 1108 -81.98 -98.49 91.26
CA GLU A 1108 -83.20 -98.25 92.06
C GLU A 1108 -84.44 -98.06 91.15
N ILE A 1109 -84.24 -97.37 90.02
CA ILE A 1109 -85.22 -97.24 88.94
C ILE A 1109 -85.51 -98.62 88.34
N ILE A 1110 -84.45 -99.40 88.08
CA ILE A 1110 -84.55 -100.76 87.53
C ILE A 1110 -85.24 -101.72 88.49
N THR A 1111 -84.99 -101.69 89.81
CA THR A 1111 -85.66 -102.62 90.75
C THR A 1111 -87.15 -102.32 90.93
N ARG A 1112 -87.57 -101.05 90.83
CA ARG A 1112 -89.00 -100.70 90.83
C ARG A 1112 -89.68 -101.04 89.51
N LEU A 1113 -88.99 -100.86 88.38
CA LEU A 1113 -89.46 -101.31 87.06
C LEU A 1113 -89.56 -102.83 86.98
N ASP A 1114 -88.64 -103.59 87.56
CA ASP A 1114 -88.67 -105.05 87.50
C ASP A 1114 -89.84 -105.65 88.30
N ARG A 1115 -90.26 -105.01 89.40
CA ARG A 1115 -91.49 -105.38 90.13
C ARG A 1115 -92.76 -105.10 89.34
N LEU A 1116 -92.75 -104.15 88.41
CA LEU A 1116 -93.88 -103.85 87.52
C LEU A 1116 -93.85 -104.72 86.26
N ILE A 1117 -92.67 -105.06 85.74
CA ILE A 1117 -92.49 -105.81 84.49
C ILE A 1117 -92.72 -107.33 84.67
N HIS A 1118 -92.64 -107.86 85.90
CA HIS A 1118 -93.14 -109.22 86.20
C HIS A 1118 -94.69 -109.36 86.10
N SER A 1119 -95.43 -108.27 85.83
CA SER A 1119 -96.90 -108.30 85.71
C SER A 1119 -97.42 -108.69 84.33
N HIS A 1120 -96.76 -108.35 83.21
CA HIS A 1120 -97.32 -108.53 81.86
C HIS A 1120 -96.20 -108.48 80.78
N GLN A 1121 -95.48 -109.56 80.49
CA GLN A 1121 -95.78 -110.66 79.55
C GLN A 1121 -96.18 -110.30 78.10
N HIS A 1122 -95.34 -110.81 77.18
CA HIS A 1122 -95.66 -111.53 75.93
C HIS A 1122 -95.96 -110.78 74.61
N HIS A 1123 -94.98 -110.86 73.69
CA HIS A 1123 -95.02 -111.59 72.40
C HIS A 1123 -94.59 -110.82 71.12
N PHE A 1124 -94.01 -111.63 70.19
CA PHE A 1124 -93.77 -111.44 68.74
C PHE A 1124 -92.63 -110.49 68.31
N PHE A 1125 -91.74 -110.78 67.34
CA PHE A 1125 -91.34 -111.96 66.52
C PHE A 1125 -90.07 -111.50 65.74
N PRO A 1126 -89.03 -112.33 65.51
CA PRO A 1126 -87.81 -111.92 64.79
C PRO A 1126 -87.72 -112.52 63.37
N CYS A 1127 -87.33 -111.71 62.36
CA CYS A 1127 -87.12 -112.11 60.96
C CYS A 1127 -86.01 -111.20 60.38
N ILE A 1128 -84.77 -111.65 60.13
CA ILE A 1128 -84.23 -112.43 59.00
C ILE A 1128 -84.00 -111.62 57.69
N CYS A 1129 -82.76 -111.75 57.18
CA CYS A 1129 -82.26 -111.68 55.79
C CYS A 1129 -81.84 -110.36 55.12
N LEU A 1130 -80.54 -110.27 54.74
CA LEU A 1130 -79.97 -110.42 53.36
C LEU A 1130 -78.46 -110.03 53.44
N LYS A 1131 -77.44 -110.88 53.24
CA LYS A 1131 -76.93 -111.70 52.10
C LYS A 1131 -76.41 -110.93 50.88
N ASP A 1132 -75.13 -111.21 50.58
CA ASP A 1132 -74.41 -111.29 49.29
C ASP A 1132 -74.43 -110.11 48.29
N VAL A 1133 -73.29 -109.88 47.63
CA VAL A 1133 -73.10 -110.01 46.16
C VAL A 1133 -71.79 -109.33 45.69
N ALA A 1134 -71.05 -110.12 44.89
CA ALA A 1134 -69.88 -109.77 44.08
C ALA A 1134 -70.20 -108.93 42.82
N ARG A 1135 -69.18 -108.31 42.19
CA ARG A 1135 -69.03 -107.99 40.72
C ARG A 1135 -67.76 -107.13 40.51
N THR A 1136 -66.65 -107.58 39.87
CA THR A 1136 -66.33 -107.79 38.41
C THR A 1136 -66.20 -106.48 37.58
N PRO A 1137 -65.60 -106.47 36.36
CA PRO A 1137 -64.29 -106.98 35.86
C PRO A 1137 -63.66 -106.04 34.77
N GLU A 1138 -62.78 -106.61 33.91
CA GLU A 1138 -62.35 -106.19 32.54
C GLU A 1138 -61.12 -105.26 32.40
N GLU A 1139 -59.98 -105.75 31.89
CA GLU A 1139 -59.64 -106.08 30.48
C GLU A 1139 -59.46 -104.86 29.56
N GLN A 1140 -58.25 -104.66 29.03
CA GLN A 1140 -57.98 -104.94 27.61
C GLN A 1140 -56.50 -104.77 27.24
N GLN A 1141 -55.96 -105.84 26.65
CA GLN A 1141 -54.86 -105.83 25.70
C GLN A 1141 -55.24 -105.00 24.45
N ARG A 1142 -54.26 -104.34 23.81
CA ARG A 1142 -53.90 -104.55 22.39
C ARG A 1142 -52.80 -103.60 21.91
N ASN A 1143 -51.71 -104.19 21.47
CA ASN A 1143 -51.20 -104.15 20.09
C ASN A 1143 -51.32 -102.85 19.26
N ILE A 1144 -50.18 -102.57 18.60
CA ILE A 1144 -50.03 -102.20 17.18
C ILE A 1144 -49.97 -100.69 16.83
N GLN A 1145 -48.77 -100.35 16.35
CA GLN A 1145 -48.39 -99.50 15.21
C GLN A 1145 -48.45 -97.97 15.25
N LEU A 1146 -47.29 -97.45 14.81
CA LEU A 1146 -47.07 -96.45 13.76
C LEU A 1146 -46.98 -94.96 14.13
N LEU A 1147 -45.95 -94.40 13.49
CA LEU A 1147 -45.73 -93.03 13.03
C LEU A 1147 -45.07 -92.07 14.01
N HIS A 1148 -43.88 -91.63 13.59
CA HIS A 1148 -43.34 -90.33 13.91
C HIS A 1148 -43.36 -89.46 12.66
#